data_AF-A0A4R3L8L3-F1
#
_entry.id   AF-A0A4R3L8L3-F1
#
_cell.length_a   1.000
_cell.length_b   1.000
_cell.length_c   1.000
_cell.angle_alpha   90.00
_cell.angle_beta   90.00
_cell.angle_gamma   90.00
#
_symmetry.space_group_name_H-M   'P 1'
#
loop_
_entity.id
_entity.type
_entity.pdbx_description
1 polymer ?
#
loop_
_entity_poly.entity_id
_entity_poly.type
_entity_poly.pdbx_seq_one_letter_code
_entity_poly.pdbx_strand_id
1 'polypeptide(L)'
;MYRALRRLLPAALLVAAPAASAFVSGTTPVFINELHYDNVDVDVGEAVEIAGPAGTSLTGWSVVLYNGSNGTVYDTIPLSGTIPDQCSGFGTVVALPGGSNPQIQNGSPDGLALVSPQGVVQFLTYEGSFTATNGPAQGMVGTDIGVSEPGSTPVGHSLALAGSGGSGYESFTWQPPAPASFGACNPGQSFAPAVDVPPQLNSLTPANGAIGVSTLPVINAVFSEAVDLAPGAITLGCATSGPIALSISGTDASYQATAQTAVLNLESCTVTVTGALVTDRDGTPDAMAGNVSHTFTTQADLPPAVAHHIPAVGAGGVAHSANIQVDFSEPVTTQPGWLQLSCDESGNVSVSISGGPTQYVVNPDSDFAALETCTVLVDADHVIDLDGVPTPMVADYTWTFTTASDNGDYYASVVATSAATLRATLHEVIDDHQWYPYSSSSGPDTWEILEKADEDPADPTRILDIYRNESMAKFGGGQGPYNREHTWPNSLGFPNSGNSHAYTDTHMLMLSHVGYNSDRGNKYFGTCNSGCTERTTLVNDGQGGGSGTHPGNSNWFNGNLWETWVGRRGDVARAVMYMDIRYEGGTHANGWHEPDLILTNNTSLIQGTNTANNGTGRAYMGLLDVILAWHEQDPPDEKERLRNEVVYSYQGNRNPFIDHPEWAACLFKDICPVVSDVIFANGFGD
;
A
#
# COMPACT_ATOMS: atom_id res chain seq x y z
N MET A 1 -15.81 7.67 -68.13
CA MET A 1 -14.56 8.44 -68.05
C MET A 1 -14.54 9.08 -66.67
N TYR A 2 -13.63 8.86 -65.72
CA TYR A 2 -12.35 8.17 -65.65
C TYR A 2 -12.15 7.67 -64.20
N ARG A 3 -11.47 6.54 -64.02
CA ARG A 3 -11.02 5.97 -62.74
C ARG A 3 -10.00 6.88 -62.05
N ALA A 4 -9.96 6.86 -60.72
CA ALA A 4 -8.70 7.09 -59.98
C ALA A 4 -8.67 6.25 -58.69
N LEU A 5 -7.73 5.30 -58.66
CA LEU A 5 -7.30 4.51 -57.50
C LEU A 5 -6.70 5.42 -56.42
N ARG A 6 -7.04 5.21 -55.15
CA ARG A 6 -6.18 5.59 -54.02
C ARG A 6 -5.49 4.32 -53.48
N ARG A 7 -4.17 4.26 -53.68
CA ARG A 7 -3.26 3.31 -53.04
C ARG A 7 -3.07 3.74 -51.59
N LEU A 8 -3.31 2.83 -50.65
CA LEU A 8 -2.85 2.94 -49.26
C LEU A 8 -1.36 2.52 -49.23
N LEU A 9 -0.49 3.42 -48.79
CA LEU A 9 0.87 3.10 -48.33
C LEU A 9 0.79 2.71 -46.85
N PRO A 10 1.50 1.67 -46.37
CA PRO A 10 1.60 1.41 -44.94
C PRO A 10 2.58 2.42 -44.33
N ALA A 11 2.15 3.10 -43.26
CA ALA A 11 3.03 3.88 -42.40
C ALA A 11 3.96 2.91 -41.67
N ALA A 12 5.26 2.97 -41.97
CA ALA A 12 6.28 2.30 -41.19
C ALA A 12 6.34 2.97 -39.81
N LEU A 13 6.01 2.21 -38.77
CA LEU A 13 6.18 2.60 -37.37
C LEU A 13 7.69 2.63 -37.10
N LEU A 14 8.29 3.82 -37.13
CA LEU A 14 9.66 4.04 -36.69
C LEU A 14 9.65 3.92 -35.15
N VAL A 15 10.08 2.78 -34.62
CA VAL A 15 10.40 2.68 -33.18
C VAL A 15 11.66 3.51 -32.98
N ALA A 16 11.51 4.67 -32.35
CA ALA A 16 12.65 5.45 -31.87
C ALA A 16 13.35 4.61 -30.78
N ALA A 17 14.58 4.18 -31.06
CA ALA A 17 15.48 3.71 -30.02
C ALA A 17 15.66 4.86 -29.00
N PRO A 18 15.74 4.57 -27.69
CA PRO A 18 16.11 5.59 -26.73
C PRO A 18 17.47 6.15 -27.15
N ALA A 19 17.53 7.46 -27.36
CA ALA A 19 18.79 8.15 -27.54
C ALA A 19 19.64 7.80 -26.31
N ALA A 20 20.81 7.19 -26.54
CA ALA A 20 21.84 7.12 -25.52
C ALA A 20 22.06 8.56 -25.05
N SER A 21 21.81 8.82 -23.77
CA SER A 21 22.16 10.09 -23.14
C SER A 21 23.62 10.34 -23.44
N ALA A 22 23.89 11.28 -24.34
CA ALA A 22 25.20 11.85 -24.47
C ALA A 22 25.47 12.53 -23.13
N PHE A 23 26.37 11.95 -22.33
CA PHE A 23 26.88 12.60 -21.13
C PHE A 23 27.41 13.97 -21.57
N VAL A 24 26.75 15.02 -21.10
CA VAL A 24 27.37 16.33 -21.02
C VAL A 24 28.56 16.13 -20.09
N SER A 25 29.78 16.21 -20.62
CA SER A 25 31.01 16.18 -19.83
C SER A 25 31.04 17.44 -18.97
N GLY A 26 30.28 17.43 -17.88
CA GLY A 26 30.40 18.39 -16.80
C GLY A 26 31.67 18.06 -16.03
N THR A 27 32.39 19.10 -15.62
CA THR A 27 33.46 19.01 -14.63
C THR A 27 32.90 18.31 -13.39
N THR A 28 33.50 17.20 -12.95
CA THR A 28 33.06 16.53 -11.71
C THR A 28 33.80 17.19 -10.54
N PRO A 29 33.12 17.99 -9.69
CA PRO A 29 33.82 18.78 -8.69
C PRO A 29 34.32 17.90 -7.53
N VAL A 30 33.64 16.78 -7.23
CA VAL A 30 34.07 15.78 -6.24
C VAL A 30 34.58 14.53 -6.97
N PHE A 31 35.80 14.09 -6.66
CA PHE A 31 36.48 13.01 -7.39
C PHE A 31 37.52 12.27 -6.53
N ILE A 32 37.92 11.07 -6.97
CA ILE A 32 39.01 10.27 -6.37
C ILE A 32 40.35 10.93 -6.68
N ASN A 33 41.12 11.25 -5.64
CA ASN A 33 42.28 12.13 -5.69
C ASN A 33 43.63 11.45 -5.42
N GLU A 34 43.63 10.44 -4.55
CA GLU A 34 44.83 9.67 -4.17
C GLU A 34 44.39 8.22 -3.87
N LEU A 35 45.24 7.25 -4.21
CA LEU A 35 44.97 5.82 -4.03
C LEU A 35 46.25 5.10 -3.61
N HIS A 36 46.13 4.28 -2.58
CA HIS A 36 47.16 3.31 -2.17
C HIS A 36 46.54 1.92 -2.08
N TYR A 37 47.02 0.98 -2.91
CA TYR A 37 46.51 -0.39 -3.04
C TYR A 37 47.59 -1.48 -3.05
N ASP A 38 48.90 -1.16 -3.16
CA ASP A 38 49.98 -2.18 -3.17
C ASP A 38 51.31 -1.62 -2.64
N ASN A 39 52.09 -2.40 -1.87
CA ASN A 39 53.46 -2.02 -1.46
C ASN A 39 54.37 -3.20 -1.11
N VAL A 40 55.62 -2.90 -0.76
CA VAL A 40 56.61 -3.89 -0.29
C VAL A 40 56.12 -4.58 0.99
N ASP A 41 56.20 -5.91 0.97
CA ASP A 41 55.88 -6.85 2.06
C ASP A 41 54.38 -7.10 2.27
N VAL A 42 53.77 -6.46 3.28
CA VAL A 42 52.35 -6.60 3.61
C VAL A 42 51.66 -5.28 3.29
N ASP A 43 50.49 -5.35 2.67
CA ASP A 43 49.72 -4.18 2.24
C ASP A 43 49.26 -3.35 3.45
N VAL A 44 50.13 -2.42 3.85
CA VAL A 44 49.95 -1.58 5.04
C VAL A 44 49.68 -0.15 4.61
N GLY A 45 48.58 0.41 5.09
CA GLY A 45 48.25 1.83 4.93
C GLY A 45 47.37 2.14 3.71
N GLU A 46 46.76 1.13 3.10
CA GLU A 46 45.84 1.30 1.97
C GLU A 46 44.71 2.28 2.28
N ALA A 47 44.45 3.17 1.33
CA ALA A 47 43.47 4.23 1.48
C ALA A 47 43.06 4.78 0.11
N VAL A 48 41.88 5.39 0.10
CA VAL A 48 41.37 6.18 -1.03
C VAL A 48 41.14 7.59 -0.53
N GLU A 49 41.61 8.60 -1.23
CA GLU A 49 41.32 10.00 -0.94
C GLU A 49 40.31 10.56 -1.93
N ILE A 50 39.35 11.33 -1.43
CA ILE A 50 38.39 12.07 -2.23
C ILE A 50 38.69 13.56 -2.10
N ALA A 51 38.77 14.28 -3.22
CA ALA A 51 38.88 15.74 -3.25
C ALA A 51 37.59 16.37 -3.76
N GLY A 52 37.30 17.59 -3.31
CA GLY A 52 36.20 18.39 -3.86
C GLY A 52 36.11 19.79 -3.24
N PRO A 53 35.09 20.59 -3.62
CA PRO A 53 34.91 21.93 -3.09
C PRO A 53 34.73 21.91 -1.57
N ALA A 54 35.37 22.84 -0.88
CA ALA A 54 35.24 23.00 0.55
C ALA A 54 33.78 23.25 0.95
N GLY A 55 33.34 22.65 2.06
CA GLY A 55 31.95 22.71 2.54
C GLY A 55 31.02 21.67 1.93
N THR A 56 31.44 20.93 0.89
CA THR A 56 30.63 19.86 0.32
C THR A 56 30.31 18.79 1.36
N SER A 57 29.02 18.53 1.59
CA SER A 57 28.55 17.45 2.47
C SER A 57 28.66 16.09 1.77
N LEU A 58 29.31 15.13 2.44
CA LEU A 58 29.45 13.76 1.96
C LEU A 58 28.36 12.83 2.52
N THR A 59 27.25 13.40 3.02
CA THR A 59 26.12 12.61 3.51
C THR A 59 25.55 11.74 2.39
N GLY A 60 25.53 10.43 2.58
CA GLY A 60 25.02 9.46 1.59
C GLY A 60 25.99 9.14 0.46
N TRP A 61 27.23 9.61 0.52
CA TRP A 61 28.29 9.24 -0.44
C TRP A 61 29.02 7.97 0.00
N SER A 62 29.60 7.24 -0.95
CA SER A 62 30.43 6.06 -0.67
C SER A 62 31.50 5.81 -1.73
N VAL A 63 32.53 5.06 -1.33
CA VAL A 63 33.49 4.40 -2.24
C VAL A 63 33.15 2.92 -2.28
N VAL A 64 32.90 2.37 -3.47
CA VAL A 64 32.53 0.97 -3.67
C VAL A 64 33.69 0.25 -4.36
N LEU A 65 34.20 -0.81 -3.75
CA LEU A 65 35.35 -1.55 -4.27
C LEU A 65 34.92 -2.77 -5.09
N TYR A 66 35.57 -2.98 -6.23
CA TYR A 66 35.22 -3.96 -7.25
C TYR A 66 36.37 -4.91 -7.56
N ASN A 67 36.06 -6.20 -7.59
CA ASN A 67 36.98 -7.25 -8.00
C ASN A 67 36.95 -7.38 -9.53
N GLY A 68 38.05 -7.11 -10.23
CA GLY A 68 38.08 -7.11 -11.69
C GLY A 68 38.13 -8.49 -12.33
N SER A 69 38.34 -9.57 -11.55
CA SER A 69 38.24 -10.94 -12.08
C SER A 69 36.78 -11.38 -12.38
N ASN A 70 35.81 -10.82 -11.64
CA ASN A 70 34.39 -11.17 -11.78
C ASN A 70 33.46 -9.94 -11.91
N GLY A 71 34.00 -8.72 -11.81
CA GLY A 71 33.29 -7.46 -11.87
C GLY A 71 32.37 -7.18 -10.67
N THR A 72 32.49 -7.93 -9.57
CA THR A 72 31.56 -7.82 -8.43
C THR A 72 32.09 -6.92 -7.33
N VAL A 73 31.18 -6.26 -6.60
CA VAL A 73 31.47 -5.52 -5.37
C VAL A 73 31.95 -6.48 -4.28
N TYR A 74 33.08 -6.14 -3.64
CA TYR A 74 33.56 -6.87 -2.45
C TYR A 74 33.57 -6.03 -1.18
N ASP A 75 33.52 -4.71 -1.27
CA ASP A 75 33.41 -3.82 -0.11
C ASP A 75 32.76 -2.47 -0.45
N THR A 76 32.27 -1.76 0.55
CA THR A 76 31.73 -0.41 0.41
C THR A 76 32.08 0.44 1.63
N ILE A 77 32.84 1.51 1.40
CA ILE A 77 33.30 2.45 2.40
C ILE A 77 32.34 3.65 2.42
N PRO A 78 31.50 3.82 3.45
CA PRO A 78 30.66 4.99 3.57
C PRO A 78 31.50 6.24 3.84
N LEU A 79 31.19 7.35 3.16
CA LEU A 79 31.79 8.66 3.43
C LEU A 79 30.90 9.44 4.40
N SER A 80 31.49 10.35 5.15
CA SER A 80 30.76 11.22 6.08
C SER A 80 31.50 12.53 6.32
N GLY A 81 30.80 13.48 6.94
CA GLY A 81 31.35 14.81 7.22
C GLY A 81 31.27 15.76 6.02
N THR A 82 32.03 16.84 6.11
CA THR A 82 32.14 17.89 5.09
C THR A 82 33.59 18.01 4.63
N ILE A 83 33.82 18.23 3.34
CA ILE A 83 35.16 18.46 2.81
C ILE A 83 35.74 19.76 3.40
N PRO A 84 36.91 19.75 4.05
CA PRO A 84 37.52 20.95 4.63
C PRO A 84 38.10 21.88 3.55
N ASP A 85 38.34 23.15 3.88
CA ASP A 85 39.11 24.06 3.01
C ASP A 85 40.61 23.93 3.29
N GLN A 86 41.36 23.40 2.34
CA GLN A 86 42.79 23.12 2.44
C GLN A 86 43.60 23.70 1.26
N CYS A 87 42.97 23.84 0.10
CA CYS A 87 43.62 24.02 -1.20
C CYS A 87 42.99 25.16 -2.02
N SER A 88 42.62 26.28 -1.38
CA SER A 88 41.98 27.46 -2.02
C SER A 88 40.53 27.18 -2.49
N GLY A 89 39.66 26.81 -1.55
CA GLY A 89 38.25 26.50 -1.83
C GLY A 89 37.99 25.02 -2.14
N PHE A 90 39.01 24.17 -2.00
CA PHE A 90 38.96 22.71 -2.13
C PHE A 90 39.62 22.07 -0.92
N GLY A 91 39.31 20.80 -0.66
CA GLY A 91 40.10 19.97 0.24
C GLY A 91 39.79 18.50 0.06
N THR A 92 40.26 17.69 1.02
CA THR A 92 40.27 16.23 0.88
C THR A 92 39.67 15.50 2.08
N VAL A 93 39.17 14.29 1.83
CA VAL A 93 38.66 13.34 2.84
C VAL A 93 39.23 11.97 2.54
N VAL A 94 39.80 11.33 3.55
CA VAL A 94 40.39 9.98 3.44
C VAL A 94 39.34 8.93 3.78
N ALA A 95 39.14 8.00 2.87
CA ALA A 95 38.32 6.81 3.02
C ALA A 95 39.23 5.60 3.26
N LEU A 96 39.03 4.94 4.40
CA LEU A 96 39.80 3.76 4.78
C LEU A 96 38.94 2.50 4.56
N PRO A 97 39.49 1.42 3.98
CA PRO A 97 38.80 0.14 3.91
C PRO A 97 38.47 -0.34 5.33
N GLY A 98 37.27 -0.89 5.53
CA GLY A 98 36.80 -1.32 6.84
C GLY A 98 35.73 -2.40 6.72
N GLY A 99 35.84 -3.47 7.49
CA GLY A 99 34.91 -4.61 7.43
C GLY A 99 35.62 -5.95 7.61
N SER A 100 34.99 -7.04 7.13
CA SER A 100 35.54 -8.41 7.18
C SER A 100 36.67 -8.67 6.16
N ASN A 101 36.93 -7.74 5.25
CA ASN A 101 38.07 -7.74 4.35
C ASN A 101 38.75 -6.35 4.39
N PRO A 102 39.75 -6.14 5.27
CA PRO A 102 40.30 -4.81 5.54
C PRO A 102 41.24 -4.30 4.44
N GLN A 103 41.25 -4.94 3.25
CA GLN A 103 42.27 -4.75 2.23
C GLN A 103 41.67 -4.40 0.86
N ILE A 104 42.22 -3.38 0.21
CA ILE A 104 42.00 -3.06 -1.19
C ILE A 104 42.74 -4.11 -2.04
N GLN A 105 42.04 -4.74 -2.96
CA GLN A 105 42.62 -5.80 -3.79
C GLN A 105 43.63 -5.23 -4.81
N ASN A 106 44.75 -5.90 -5.00
CA ASN A 106 45.85 -5.53 -5.91
C ASN A 106 45.91 -6.43 -7.17
N GLY A 107 44.76 -6.92 -7.63
CA GLY A 107 44.65 -7.71 -8.85
C GLY A 107 44.75 -6.85 -10.11
N SER A 108 45.31 -7.44 -11.18
CA SER A 108 45.36 -6.83 -12.52
C SER A 108 44.25 -7.39 -13.42
N PRO A 109 43.14 -6.66 -13.66
CA PRO A 109 42.74 -5.39 -13.05
C PRO A 109 41.82 -5.55 -11.82
N ASP A 110 41.72 -4.48 -11.02
CA ASP A 110 40.71 -4.24 -9.98
C ASP A 110 40.27 -2.76 -10.06
N GLY A 111 39.24 -2.36 -9.29
CA GLY A 111 38.70 -1.01 -9.41
C GLY A 111 37.83 -0.53 -8.26
N LEU A 112 37.44 0.74 -8.35
CA LEU A 112 36.63 1.43 -7.36
C LEU A 112 35.69 2.45 -8.00
N ALA A 113 34.51 2.61 -7.42
CA ALA A 113 33.53 3.60 -7.83
C ALA A 113 33.27 4.62 -6.73
N LEU A 114 33.27 5.91 -7.07
CA LEU A 114 32.75 6.98 -6.22
C LEU A 114 31.26 7.16 -6.50
N VAL A 115 30.43 7.06 -5.47
CA VAL A 115 28.97 7.05 -5.59
C VAL A 115 28.37 8.16 -4.73
N SER A 116 27.52 8.98 -5.35
CA SER A 116 26.72 10.02 -4.70
C SER A 116 25.28 9.52 -4.47
N PRO A 117 24.44 10.24 -3.68
CA PRO A 117 23.02 9.94 -3.57
C PRO A 117 22.27 9.96 -4.92
N GLN A 118 22.83 10.61 -5.95
CA GLN A 118 22.26 10.71 -7.29
C GLN A 118 22.78 9.64 -8.25
N GLY A 119 23.77 8.82 -7.85
CA GLY A 119 24.36 7.75 -8.67
C GLY A 119 25.89 7.79 -8.74
N VAL A 120 26.45 6.96 -9.64
CA VAL A 120 27.91 6.81 -9.81
C VAL A 120 28.53 8.08 -10.42
N VAL A 121 29.52 8.63 -9.74
CA VAL A 121 30.29 9.82 -10.17
C VAL A 121 31.53 9.41 -10.96
N GLN A 122 32.27 8.41 -10.48
CA GLN A 122 33.42 7.84 -11.18
C GLN A 122 33.44 6.33 -11.02
N PHE A 123 33.90 5.63 -12.05
CA PHE A 123 34.31 4.23 -11.95
C PHE A 123 35.71 4.08 -12.55
N LEU A 124 36.70 4.02 -11.66
CA LEU A 124 38.12 3.95 -12.01
C LEU A 124 38.63 2.53 -11.80
N THR A 125 39.53 2.11 -12.66
CA THR A 125 40.22 0.82 -12.56
C THR A 125 41.72 1.03 -12.64
N TYR A 126 42.49 0.06 -12.18
CA TYR A 126 43.95 0.08 -12.27
C TYR A 126 44.45 -1.21 -12.88
N GLU A 127 45.57 -1.10 -13.59
CA GLU A 127 46.21 -2.20 -14.32
C GLU A 127 45.32 -2.85 -15.39
N GLY A 128 44.36 -2.09 -15.94
CA GLY A 128 43.44 -2.52 -16.97
C GLY A 128 42.00 -2.07 -16.71
N SER A 129 41.10 -2.36 -17.66
CA SER A 129 39.67 -2.04 -17.58
C SER A 129 38.80 -3.30 -17.54
N PHE A 130 37.69 -3.25 -16.81
CA PHE A 130 36.65 -4.28 -16.79
C PHE A 130 35.25 -3.67 -16.65
N THR A 131 34.21 -4.48 -16.87
CA THR A 131 32.81 -4.09 -16.66
C THR A 131 32.32 -4.57 -15.32
N ALA A 132 31.72 -3.70 -14.51
CA ALA A 132 31.08 -4.11 -13.27
C ALA A 132 29.83 -4.95 -13.55
N THR A 133 29.66 -6.04 -12.82
CA THR A 133 28.57 -7.03 -13.01
C THR A 133 27.45 -6.88 -11.98
N ASN A 134 27.69 -6.18 -10.88
CA ASN A 134 26.69 -5.82 -9.86
C ASN A 134 27.01 -4.47 -9.17
N GLY A 135 26.21 -4.10 -8.17
CA GLY A 135 26.41 -2.87 -7.41
C GLY A 135 26.09 -1.59 -8.19
N PRO A 136 26.38 -0.40 -7.63
CA PRO A 136 26.00 0.88 -8.23
C PRO A 136 26.55 1.11 -9.65
N ALA A 137 27.73 0.58 -9.97
CA ALA A 137 28.36 0.69 -11.29
C ALA A 137 27.97 -0.43 -12.27
N GLN A 138 26.95 -1.25 -11.97
CA GLN A 138 26.55 -2.38 -12.82
C GLN A 138 26.38 -1.98 -14.29
N GLY A 139 27.09 -2.70 -15.19
CA GLY A 139 27.08 -2.46 -16.63
C GLY A 139 28.02 -1.34 -17.10
N MET A 140 28.66 -0.59 -16.20
CA MET A 140 29.64 0.43 -16.55
C MET A 140 31.01 -0.21 -16.83
N VAL A 141 31.71 0.28 -17.84
CA VAL A 141 33.11 -0.06 -18.12
C VAL A 141 34.00 0.91 -17.34
N GLY A 142 34.88 0.38 -16.50
CA GLY A 142 35.78 1.18 -15.68
C GLY A 142 36.90 1.84 -16.50
N THR A 143 37.25 3.06 -16.13
CA THR A 143 38.33 3.82 -16.79
C THR A 143 39.66 3.53 -16.10
N ASP A 144 40.61 2.96 -16.84
CA ASP A 144 41.95 2.70 -16.33
C ASP A 144 42.68 4.02 -16.00
N ILE A 145 43.23 4.12 -14.78
CA ILE A 145 43.95 5.32 -14.33
C ILE A 145 45.29 5.52 -15.04
N GLY A 146 45.80 4.48 -15.72
CA GLY A 146 46.96 4.55 -16.61
C GLY A 146 48.32 4.57 -15.91
N VAL A 147 48.35 4.44 -14.59
CA VAL A 147 49.53 4.20 -13.76
C VAL A 147 49.29 2.96 -12.90
N SER A 148 50.37 2.31 -12.46
CA SER A 148 50.27 1.20 -11.51
C SER A 148 51.13 1.47 -10.28
N GLU A 149 50.67 0.91 -9.16
CA GLU A 149 51.40 0.78 -7.93
C GLU A 149 51.88 -0.67 -7.83
N PRO A 150 53.15 -0.97 -8.14
CA PRO A 150 53.65 -2.34 -8.04
C PRO A 150 53.97 -2.70 -6.58
N GLY A 151 53.92 -3.98 -6.21
CA GLY A 151 54.37 -4.50 -4.89
C GLY A 151 55.86 -4.32 -4.55
N SER A 152 56.58 -3.52 -5.34
CA SER A 152 57.91 -2.98 -5.01
C SER A 152 57.86 -1.53 -4.51
N THR A 153 56.67 -0.95 -4.40
CA THR A 153 56.43 0.43 -3.93
C THR A 153 56.80 0.54 -2.44
N PRO A 154 57.63 1.52 -2.03
CA PRO A 154 57.96 1.71 -0.63
C PRO A 154 56.72 2.01 0.23
N VAL A 155 56.68 1.47 1.45
CA VAL A 155 55.62 1.77 2.43
C VAL A 155 55.52 3.29 2.64
N GLY A 156 54.28 3.81 2.61
CA GLY A 156 53.99 5.25 2.75
C GLY A 156 54.07 6.03 1.44
N HIS A 157 54.11 5.34 0.30
CA HIS A 157 53.87 5.93 -1.02
C HIS A 157 52.45 5.64 -1.50
N SER A 158 51.98 6.41 -2.47
CA SER A 158 50.66 6.27 -3.10
C SER A 158 50.69 6.83 -4.53
N LEU A 159 49.64 6.52 -5.29
CA LEU A 159 49.31 7.18 -6.54
C LEU A 159 48.49 8.42 -6.26
N ALA A 160 48.84 9.55 -6.86
CA ALA A 160 48.18 10.84 -6.61
C ALA A 160 47.92 11.60 -7.91
N LEU A 161 46.83 12.36 -7.96
CA LEU A 161 46.57 13.31 -9.04
C LEU A 161 47.47 14.56 -8.91
N ALA A 162 48.04 15.01 -10.04
CA ALA A 162 48.76 16.28 -10.14
C ALA A 162 48.30 17.07 -11.38
N GLY A 163 48.49 18.39 -11.36
CA GLY A 163 48.03 19.31 -12.41
C GLY A 163 47.64 20.69 -11.84
N SER A 164 47.35 21.66 -12.70
CA SER A 164 47.10 23.03 -12.26
C SER A 164 45.97 23.71 -13.01
N GLY A 165 45.19 24.53 -12.28
CA GLY A 165 44.31 25.55 -12.87
C GLY A 165 42.92 25.05 -13.30
N GLY A 166 42.50 23.89 -12.82
CA GLY A 166 41.13 23.38 -13.00
C GLY A 166 40.43 23.05 -11.68
N SER A 167 39.14 22.73 -11.77
CA SER A 167 38.24 22.50 -10.63
C SER A 167 37.56 21.12 -10.65
N GLY A 168 37.99 20.23 -11.55
CA GLY A 168 37.43 18.88 -11.71
C GLY A 168 38.49 17.86 -12.12
N TYR A 169 38.14 16.58 -11.98
CA TYR A 169 39.02 15.42 -12.23
C TYR A 169 39.82 15.51 -13.53
N GLU A 170 39.16 15.92 -14.61
CA GLU A 170 39.71 16.01 -15.97
C GLU A 170 40.89 16.99 -16.12
N SER A 171 41.10 17.86 -15.13
CA SER A 171 42.20 18.84 -15.12
C SER A 171 43.50 18.27 -14.55
N PHE A 172 43.46 17.02 -14.06
CA PHE A 172 44.57 16.38 -13.38
C PHE A 172 44.93 15.06 -14.05
N THR A 173 46.13 14.56 -13.76
CA THR A 173 46.62 13.27 -14.29
C THR A 173 47.27 12.48 -13.17
N TRP A 174 46.97 11.18 -13.13
CA TRP A 174 47.57 10.27 -12.16
C TRP A 174 49.09 10.20 -12.33
N GLN A 175 49.80 10.26 -11.21
CA GLN A 175 51.25 10.18 -11.17
C GLN A 175 51.71 8.80 -10.66
N PRO A 176 52.93 8.34 -11.06
CA PRO A 176 53.56 7.17 -10.46
C PRO A 176 53.77 7.32 -8.94
N PRO A 177 53.99 6.21 -8.21
CA PRO A 177 54.05 6.23 -6.75
C PRO A 177 55.06 7.22 -6.16
N ALA A 178 54.59 8.07 -5.24
CA ALA A 178 55.36 9.08 -4.51
C ALA A 178 54.95 9.10 -3.02
N PRO A 179 55.69 9.76 -2.11
CA PRO A 179 55.28 9.83 -0.70
C PRO A 179 53.84 10.33 -0.56
N ALA A 180 53.02 9.59 0.19
CA ALA A 180 51.59 9.82 0.29
C ALA A 180 51.24 11.17 0.95
N SER A 181 50.13 11.75 0.51
CA SER A 181 49.62 13.06 0.95
C SER A 181 48.23 13.00 1.59
N PHE A 182 47.70 11.80 1.85
CA PHE A 182 46.41 11.57 2.51
C PHE A 182 46.06 12.59 3.62
N GLY A 183 44.92 13.26 3.44
CA GLY A 183 44.38 14.29 4.33
C GLY A 183 44.93 15.70 4.05
N ALA A 184 45.71 15.88 2.98
CA ALA A 184 46.25 17.17 2.54
C ALA A 184 46.27 17.26 1.00
N CYS A 185 46.48 18.46 0.47
CA CYS A 185 46.58 18.66 -0.98
C CYS A 185 47.76 17.88 -1.57
N ASN A 186 47.53 17.20 -2.70
CA ASN A 186 48.59 16.49 -3.41
C ASN A 186 49.73 17.44 -3.84
N PRO A 187 51.00 17.04 -3.67
CA PRO A 187 52.12 17.80 -4.21
C PRO A 187 51.99 18.01 -5.73
N GLY A 188 52.09 19.26 -6.18
CA GLY A 188 51.98 19.60 -7.61
C GLY A 188 50.54 19.65 -8.13
N GLN A 189 49.54 19.56 -7.25
CA GLN A 189 48.13 19.83 -7.57
C GLN A 189 47.76 21.25 -7.14
N SER A 190 47.12 22.01 -8.03
CA SER A 190 46.56 23.33 -7.69
C SER A 190 45.20 23.53 -8.33
N PHE A 191 44.23 23.90 -7.49
CA PHE A 191 42.85 24.13 -7.90
C PHE A 191 42.66 25.58 -8.36
N ALA A 192 41.85 25.78 -9.40
CA ALA A 192 41.31 27.10 -9.68
C ALA A 192 40.32 27.49 -8.56
N PRO A 193 40.26 28.77 -8.14
CA PRO A 193 39.19 29.21 -7.25
C PRO A 193 37.84 28.90 -7.89
N ALA A 194 36.89 28.42 -7.09
CA ALA A 194 35.52 28.20 -7.54
C ALA A 194 35.01 29.50 -8.20
N VAL A 195 34.45 29.38 -9.40
CA VAL A 195 33.80 30.52 -10.05
C VAL A 195 32.51 30.77 -9.28
N ASP A 196 32.45 31.94 -8.67
CA ASP A 196 31.26 32.51 -8.05
C ASP A 196 30.19 32.74 -9.14
N VAL A 197 29.00 32.16 -8.98
CA VAL A 197 27.93 32.23 -9.98
C VAL A 197 26.64 32.69 -9.30
N PRO A 198 25.92 33.67 -9.87
CA PRO A 198 24.65 34.11 -9.30
C PRO A 198 23.60 32.99 -9.20
N PRO A 199 22.69 33.06 -8.20
CA PRO A 199 21.70 32.02 -7.98
C PRO A 199 20.70 31.93 -9.13
N GLN A 200 20.21 30.72 -9.39
CA GLN A 200 19.18 30.42 -10.39
C GLN A 200 17.95 29.80 -9.74
N LEU A 201 16.77 30.04 -10.32
CA LEU A 201 15.53 29.38 -9.91
C LEU A 201 15.38 28.04 -10.65
N ASN A 202 15.71 26.95 -9.97
CA ASN A 202 15.63 25.58 -10.50
C ASN A 202 14.18 25.13 -10.72
N SER A 203 13.27 25.48 -9.80
CA SER A 203 11.85 25.16 -9.96
C SER A 203 10.95 26.17 -9.27
N LEU A 204 9.76 26.33 -9.85
CA LEU A 204 8.68 27.14 -9.30
C LEU A 204 7.35 26.43 -9.52
N THR A 205 6.64 26.17 -8.42
CA THR A 205 5.30 25.58 -8.42
C THR A 205 4.29 26.60 -7.91
N PRO A 206 3.06 26.68 -8.47
CA PRO A 206 2.56 25.94 -9.62
C PRO A 206 3.36 26.18 -10.92
N ALA A 207 3.36 25.19 -11.82
CA ALA A 207 4.02 25.31 -13.12
C ALA A 207 3.36 26.40 -13.97
N ASN A 208 4.11 27.00 -14.89
CA ASN A 208 3.56 28.00 -15.80
C ASN A 208 2.47 27.38 -16.69
N GLY A 209 1.28 27.97 -16.69
CA GLY A 209 0.08 27.49 -17.35
C GLY A 209 -0.71 26.43 -16.58
N ALA A 210 -0.39 26.15 -15.32
CA ALA A 210 -1.16 25.19 -14.52
C ALA A 210 -2.63 25.59 -14.40
N ILE A 211 -3.52 24.61 -14.42
CA ILE A 211 -4.97 24.77 -14.19
C ILE A 211 -5.38 23.93 -12.99
N GLY A 212 -6.51 24.26 -12.34
CA GLY A 212 -6.99 23.50 -11.19
C GLY A 212 -6.20 23.76 -9.92
N VAL A 213 -5.49 24.88 -9.82
CA VAL A 213 -4.75 25.24 -8.61
C VAL A 213 -5.75 25.61 -7.50
N SER A 214 -5.47 25.19 -6.27
CA SER A 214 -6.29 25.56 -5.10
C SER A 214 -6.53 27.08 -5.03
N THR A 215 -7.71 27.47 -4.55
CA THR A 215 -8.04 28.87 -4.23
C THR A 215 -7.20 29.41 -3.07
N LEU A 216 -6.51 28.57 -2.30
CA LEU A 216 -5.47 28.98 -1.35
C LEU A 216 -4.09 28.49 -1.82
N PRO A 217 -3.52 29.09 -2.88
CA PRO A 217 -2.34 28.54 -3.55
C PRO A 217 -1.11 28.53 -2.63
N VAL A 218 -0.36 27.43 -2.71
CA VAL A 218 0.96 27.26 -2.11
C VAL A 218 2.00 27.31 -3.22
N ILE A 219 2.94 28.24 -3.10
CA ILE A 219 4.03 28.44 -4.05
C ILE A 219 5.29 27.81 -3.48
N ASN A 220 5.94 26.90 -4.20
CA ASN A 220 7.28 26.41 -3.81
C ASN A 220 8.32 26.85 -4.84
N ALA A 221 9.37 27.49 -4.35
CA ALA A 221 10.52 27.98 -5.11
C ALA A 221 11.79 27.26 -4.65
N VAL A 222 12.53 26.67 -5.59
CA VAL A 222 13.81 25.99 -5.32
C VAL A 222 14.90 26.64 -6.15
N PHE A 223 15.99 27.04 -5.51
CA PHE A 223 17.13 27.73 -6.10
C PHE A 223 18.33 26.78 -6.33
N SER A 224 19.35 27.22 -7.09
CA SER A 224 20.61 26.49 -7.32
C SER A 224 21.47 26.35 -6.08
N GLU A 225 21.33 27.27 -5.14
CA GLU A 225 22.13 27.37 -3.92
C GLU A 225 21.38 28.11 -2.81
N ALA A 226 22.05 28.30 -1.67
CA ALA A 226 21.46 29.00 -0.54
C ALA A 226 21.32 30.50 -0.82
N VAL A 227 20.11 31.04 -0.64
CA VAL A 227 19.81 32.45 -0.92
C VAL A 227 19.21 33.17 0.28
N ASP A 228 19.40 34.48 0.33
CA ASP A 228 18.65 35.44 1.12
C ASP A 228 17.53 36.07 0.28
N LEU A 229 16.31 36.08 0.83
CA LEU A 229 15.14 36.72 0.22
C LEU A 229 14.85 38.05 0.89
N ALA A 230 14.97 39.15 0.15
CA ALA A 230 14.48 40.44 0.61
C ALA A 230 12.94 40.52 0.57
N PRO A 231 12.30 41.39 1.37
CA PRO A 231 10.84 41.55 1.36
C PRO A 231 10.29 41.80 -0.04
N GLY A 232 9.31 41.01 -0.47
CA GLY A 232 8.72 41.09 -1.82
C GLY A 232 9.49 40.31 -2.89
N ALA A 233 10.50 39.50 -2.53
CA ALA A 233 11.18 38.62 -3.48
C ALA A 233 10.22 37.65 -4.17
N ILE A 234 9.18 37.18 -3.47
CA ILE A 234 8.11 36.35 -4.02
C ILE A 234 6.79 37.11 -3.83
N THR A 235 6.04 37.30 -4.92
CA THR A 235 4.73 37.96 -4.90
C THR A 235 3.69 37.16 -5.69
N LEU A 236 2.43 37.24 -5.27
CA LEU A 236 1.29 36.67 -5.97
C LEU A 236 0.27 37.77 -6.28
N GLY A 237 -0.17 37.86 -7.52
CA GLY A 237 -1.25 38.74 -7.93
C GLY A 237 -2.23 38.02 -8.84
N CYS A 238 -3.52 38.24 -8.64
CA CYS A 238 -4.59 37.62 -9.42
C CYS A 238 -5.45 38.66 -10.13
N ALA A 239 -6.06 38.28 -11.25
CA ALA A 239 -6.72 39.19 -12.19
C ALA A 239 -7.89 39.99 -11.57
N THR A 240 -8.62 39.38 -10.63
CA THR A 240 -9.81 39.93 -9.96
C THR A 240 -9.54 40.21 -8.48
N SER A 241 -8.93 39.25 -7.77
CA SER A 241 -8.59 39.34 -6.35
C SER A 241 -7.45 40.31 -6.07
N GLY A 242 -6.66 40.67 -7.08
CA GLY A 242 -5.54 41.61 -6.95
C GLY A 242 -4.33 41.00 -6.24
N PRO A 243 -3.47 41.81 -5.59
CA PRO A 243 -2.30 41.33 -4.84
C PRO A 243 -2.69 40.52 -3.62
N ILE A 244 -2.08 39.34 -3.45
CA ILE A 244 -2.35 38.41 -2.35
C ILE A 244 -1.17 38.37 -1.39
N ALA A 245 -1.44 38.52 -0.09
CA ALA A 245 -0.44 38.40 0.94
C ALA A 245 0.05 36.95 1.08
N LEU A 246 1.38 36.77 1.17
CA LEU A 246 2.03 35.47 1.31
C LEU A 246 2.70 35.35 2.68
N SER A 247 2.55 34.20 3.35
CA SER A 247 3.44 33.78 4.43
C SER A 247 4.57 32.93 3.85
N ILE A 248 5.81 33.37 4.01
CA ILE A 248 7.00 32.68 3.47
C ILE A 248 7.72 31.94 4.59
N SER A 249 8.02 30.66 4.36
CA SER A 249 8.81 29.79 5.24
C SER A 249 9.77 28.94 4.42
N GLY A 250 10.92 28.59 4.99
CA GLY A 250 11.94 27.80 4.29
C GLY A 250 13.34 28.23 4.71
N THR A 251 14.34 27.47 4.27
CA THR A 251 15.76 27.77 4.53
C THR A 251 16.61 27.43 3.31
N ASP A 252 17.76 28.11 3.23
CA ASP A 252 18.79 27.92 2.21
C ASP A 252 18.26 28.07 0.78
N ALA A 253 18.09 26.96 0.07
CA ALA A 253 17.70 26.95 -1.35
C ALA A 253 16.21 26.68 -1.58
N SER A 254 15.41 26.42 -0.55
CA SER A 254 14.01 25.98 -0.70
C SER A 254 13.06 26.80 0.16
N TYR A 255 12.09 27.43 -0.51
CA TYR A 255 11.11 28.30 0.12
C TYR A 255 9.69 27.96 -0.33
N GLN A 256 8.78 27.96 0.65
CA GLN A 256 7.35 27.85 0.47
C GLN A 256 6.68 29.18 0.83
N ALA A 257 5.81 29.67 -0.05
CA ALA A 257 5.01 30.87 0.15
C ALA A 257 3.53 30.55 0.01
N THR A 258 2.79 30.63 1.11
CA THR A 258 1.36 30.27 1.19
C THR A 258 0.48 31.51 1.16
N ALA A 259 -0.54 31.52 0.31
CA ALA A 259 -1.55 32.58 0.29
C ALA A 259 -2.30 32.65 1.63
N GLN A 260 -2.45 33.86 2.17
CA GLN A 260 -3.15 34.07 3.44
C GLN A 260 -4.66 34.24 3.30
N THR A 261 -5.14 34.48 2.08
CA THR A 261 -6.56 34.64 1.75
C THR A 261 -6.87 33.86 0.48
N ALA A 262 -8.04 33.24 0.45
CA ALA A 262 -8.51 32.55 -0.75
C ALA A 262 -8.72 33.54 -1.91
N VAL A 263 -8.35 33.12 -3.12
CA VAL A 263 -8.63 33.79 -4.39
C VAL A 263 -9.86 33.16 -5.04
N LEU A 264 -10.41 33.78 -6.09
CA LEU A 264 -11.62 33.27 -6.73
C LEU A 264 -11.36 32.02 -7.55
N ASN A 265 -12.40 31.22 -7.76
CA ASN A 265 -12.40 30.08 -8.68
C ASN A 265 -12.29 30.54 -10.14
N LEU A 266 -11.69 29.72 -11.00
CA LEU A 266 -11.40 30.01 -12.43
C LEU A 266 -10.65 31.33 -12.65
N GLU A 267 -9.90 31.79 -11.66
CA GLU A 267 -9.16 33.04 -11.71
C GLU A 267 -7.74 32.82 -12.21
N SER A 268 -7.27 33.70 -13.11
CA SER A 268 -5.88 33.71 -13.52
C SER A 268 -5.03 34.48 -12.51
N CYS A 269 -4.01 33.81 -11.99
CA CYS A 269 -3.04 34.34 -11.03
C CYS A 269 -1.61 34.25 -11.59
N THR A 270 -0.78 35.23 -11.26
CA THR A 270 0.64 35.27 -11.61
C THR A 270 1.48 35.33 -10.34
N VAL A 271 2.36 34.36 -10.17
CA VAL A 271 3.44 34.41 -9.19
C VAL A 271 4.70 34.97 -9.86
N THR A 272 5.40 35.87 -9.16
CA THR A 272 6.66 36.47 -9.62
C THR A 272 7.72 36.30 -8.56
N VAL A 273 8.89 35.78 -8.97
CA VAL A 273 10.13 35.82 -8.21
C VAL A 273 11.00 36.94 -8.79
N THR A 274 11.28 37.97 -7.98
CA THR A 274 12.03 39.16 -8.40
C THR A 274 13.51 38.95 -8.16
N GLY A 275 14.31 38.75 -9.21
CA GLY A 275 15.71 38.34 -9.07
C GLY A 275 16.61 39.32 -8.33
N ALA A 276 16.38 40.62 -8.48
CA ALA A 276 17.12 41.65 -7.74
C ALA A 276 16.89 41.61 -6.20
N LEU A 277 15.93 40.82 -5.71
CA LEU A 277 15.61 40.64 -4.29
C LEU A 277 16.00 39.24 -3.78
N VAL A 278 16.70 38.46 -4.61
CA VAL A 278 17.23 37.14 -4.28
C VAL A 278 18.74 37.20 -4.44
N THR A 279 19.49 37.09 -3.34
CA THR A 279 20.96 37.09 -3.35
C THR A 279 21.49 35.79 -2.78
N ASP A 280 22.55 35.22 -3.33
CA ASP A 280 23.23 34.06 -2.75
C ASP A 280 23.93 34.40 -1.42
N ARG A 281 24.48 33.35 -0.77
CA ARG A 281 25.13 33.44 0.54
C ARG A 281 26.60 33.01 0.53
N ASP A 282 27.11 32.53 -0.60
CA ASP A 282 28.51 32.22 -0.82
C ASP A 282 29.20 33.33 -1.62
N GLY A 283 30.51 33.19 -1.79
CA GLY A 283 31.31 34.11 -2.59
C GLY A 283 31.09 35.61 -2.31
N THR A 284 30.96 36.36 -3.39
CA THR A 284 30.55 37.75 -3.46
C THR A 284 29.04 37.78 -3.70
N PRO A 285 28.25 38.40 -2.81
CA PRO A 285 26.79 38.37 -2.94
C PRO A 285 26.31 38.82 -4.32
N ASP A 286 25.79 37.87 -5.10
CA ASP A 286 25.28 38.06 -6.43
C ASP A 286 23.76 37.87 -6.45
N ALA A 287 23.07 38.69 -7.25
CA ALA A 287 21.62 38.64 -7.36
C ALA A 287 21.17 37.70 -8.49
N MET A 288 20.06 36.99 -8.28
CA MET A 288 19.46 36.13 -9.32
C MET A 288 19.20 36.93 -10.60
N ALA A 289 19.56 36.32 -11.74
CA ALA A 289 19.44 36.96 -13.03
C ALA A 289 17.98 37.13 -13.46
N GLY A 290 17.46 38.36 -13.35
CA GLY A 290 16.15 38.75 -13.86
C GLY A 290 14.97 38.16 -13.08
N ASN A 291 13.76 38.54 -13.47
CA ASN A 291 12.55 38.06 -12.83
C ASN A 291 12.04 36.80 -13.51
N VAL A 292 11.53 35.86 -12.73
CA VAL A 292 10.77 34.70 -13.23
C VAL A 292 9.31 34.90 -12.87
N SER A 293 8.40 34.60 -13.79
CA SER A 293 6.96 34.66 -13.50
C SER A 293 6.22 33.50 -14.12
N HIS A 294 5.39 32.83 -13.32
CA HIS A 294 4.48 31.78 -13.77
C HIS A 294 3.05 32.26 -13.61
N THR A 295 2.23 32.00 -14.62
CA THR A 295 0.77 32.23 -14.54
C THR A 295 0.07 30.89 -14.36
N PHE A 296 -0.99 30.83 -13.56
CA PHE A 296 -1.84 29.65 -13.38
C PHE A 296 -3.31 30.06 -13.28
N THR A 297 -4.22 29.09 -13.40
CA THR A 297 -5.66 29.27 -13.22
C THR A 297 -6.14 28.43 -12.05
N THR A 298 -6.91 29.04 -11.15
CA THR A 298 -7.49 28.33 -10.01
C THR A 298 -8.62 27.38 -10.42
N GLN A 299 -8.93 26.44 -9.54
CA GLN A 299 -9.96 25.42 -9.72
C GLN A 299 -11.34 26.01 -10.06
N ALA A 300 -12.16 25.21 -10.73
CA ALA A 300 -13.56 25.53 -10.95
C ALA A 300 -14.33 25.56 -9.62
N ASP A 301 -15.42 26.32 -9.59
CA ASP A 301 -16.42 26.25 -8.54
C ASP A 301 -17.37 25.10 -8.89
N LEU A 302 -17.45 24.09 -8.02
CA LEU A 302 -18.26 22.91 -8.26
C LEU A 302 -19.42 22.93 -7.27
N PRO A 303 -20.65 22.59 -7.71
CA PRO A 303 -21.74 22.44 -6.76
C PRO A 303 -21.46 21.31 -5.78
N PRO A 304 -21.99 21.41 -4.54
CA PRO A 304 -21.78 20.40 -3.53
C PRO A 304 -22.44 19.08 -3.96
N ALA A 305 -21.89 17.97 -3.48
CA ALA A 305 -22.44 16.64 -3.62
C ALA A 305 -22.28 15.87 -2.31
N VAL A 306 -23.10 14.84 -2.09
CA VAL A 306 -22.84 13.87 -1.01
C VAL A 306 -21.60 13.08 -1.40
N ALA A 307 -20.51 13.30 -0.69
CA ALA A 307 -19.23 12.62 -0.90
C ALA A 307 -19.19 11.26 -0.21
N HIS A 308 -19.80 11.16 0.96
CA HIS A 308 -19.86 9.93 1.75
C HIS A 308 -21.07 9.95 2.69
N HIS A 309 -21.56 8.77 3.06
CA HIS A 309 -22.64 8.64 4.04
C HIS A 309 -22.54 7.31 4.80
N ILE A 310 -23.08 7.32 6.02
CA ILE A 310 -23.27 6.14 6.86
C ILE A 310 -24.75 6.09 7.25
N PRO A 311 -25.42 4.92 7.19
CA PRO A 311 -24.93 3.63 6.69
C PRO A 311 -24.62 3.66 5.19
N ALA A 312 -23.75 2.74 4.73
CA ALA A 312 -23.47 2.57 3.31
C ALA A 312 -24.72 2.13 2.53
N VAL A 313 -24.69 2.30 1.20
CA VAL A 313 -25.81 1.91 0.33
C VAL A 313 -26.08 0.41 0.50
N GLY A 314 -27.31 0.05 0.85
CA GLY A 314 -27.74 -1.33 1.06
C GLY A 314 -27.19 -1.98 2.34
N ALA A 315 -26.54 -1.23 3.24
CA ALA A 315 -25.97 -1.79 4.46
C ALA A 315 -27.03 -2.55 5.27
N GLY A 316 -26.68 -3.73 5.78
CA GLY A 316 -27.55 -4.52 6.65
C GLY A 316 -27.02 -4.64 8.07
N GLY A 317 -27.91 -4.99 9.00
CA GLY A 317 -27.58 -5.11 10.42
C GLY A 317 -27.32 -3.77 11.11
N VAL A 318 -27.86 -2.66 10.59
CA VAL A 318 -27.66 -1.34 11.19
C VAL A 318 -28.29 -1.30 12.57
N ALA A 319 -27.47 -1.04 13.60
CA ALA A 319 -27.93 -1.03 14.99
C ALA A 319 -29.14 -0.10 15.17
N HIS A 320 -30.05 -0.46 16.08
CA HIS A 320 -31.29 0.30 16.29
C HIS A 320 -31.04 1.74 16.72
N SER A 321 -29.98 1.96 17.50
CA SER A 321 -29.56 3.28 17.98
C SER A 321 -28.56 3.97 17.04
N ALA A 322 -28.39 3.49 15.80
CA ALA A 322 -27.38 4.02 14.89
C ALA A 322 -27.73 5.46 14.47
N ASN A 323 -26.71 6.32 14.43
CA ASN A 323 -26.82 7.60 13.75
C ASN A 323 -26.56 7.42 12.25
N ILE A 324 -27.14 8.31 11.46
CA ILE A 324 -26.78 8.52 10.07
C ILE A 324 -25.71 9.62 9.98
N GLN A 325 -24.76 9.48 9.08
CA GLN A 325 -23.78 10.51 8.75
C GLN A 325 -23.91 10.88 7.28
N VAL A 326 -23.80 12.18 6.98
CA VAL A 326 -23.72 12.70 5.61
C VAL A 326 -22.54 13.65 5.52
N ASP A 327 -21.57 13.29 4.68
CA ASP A 327 -20.40 14.10 4.37
C ASP A 327 -20.56 14.68 2.97
N PHE A 328 -20.43 16.00 2.83
CA PHE A 328 -20.47 16.70 1.56
C PHE A 328 -19.06 16.86 0.96
N SER A 329 -18.98 17.05 -0.36
CA SER A 329 -17.74 17.32 -1.09
C SER A 329 -17.02 18.59 -0.62
N GLU A 330 -17.78 19.51 -0.01
CA GLU A 330 -17.32 20.80 0.48
C GLU A 330 -18.23 21.33 1.59
N PRO A 331 -17.83 22.39 2.33
CA PRO A 331 -18.69 23.05 3.30
C PRO A 331 -20.01 23.55 2.68
N VAL A 332 -21.16 23.23 3.30
CA VAL A 332 -22.49 23.65 2.86
C VAL A 332 -23.29 24.35 3.97
N THR A 333 -24.24 25.17 3.54
CA THR A 333 -25.40 25.60 4.34
C THR A 333 -26.61 24.73 3.99
N THR A 334 -27.34 24.29 5.01
CA THR A 334 -28.57 23.52 4.85
C THR A 334 -29.81 24.32 5.25
N GLN A 335 -30.93 24.06 4.60
CA GLN A 335 -32.25 24.64 4.91
C GLN A 335 -33.16 23.59 5.58
N PRO A 336 -34.20 23.99 6.34
CA PRO A 336 -35.14 23.04 6.93
C PRO A 336 -35.76 22.12 5.87
N GLY A 337 -35.70 20.81 6.10
CA GLY A 337 -36.20 19.81 5.14
C GLY A 337 -35.15 19.23 4.19
N TRP A 338 -33.87 19.64 4.30
CA TRP A 338 -32.79 19.13 3.45
C TRP A 338 -32.56 17.61 3.52
N LEU A 339 -33.03 16.95 4.59
CA LEU A 339 -32.94 15.50 4.74
C LEU A 339 -34.27 14.90 5.21
N GLN A 340 -34.65 13.78 4.60
CA GLN A 340 -35.80 12.96 4.98
C GLN A 340 -35.35 11.52 5.22
N LEU A 341 -35.87 10.91 6.29
CA LEU A 341 -35.66 9.51 6.63
C LEU A 341 -37.03 8.82 6.68
N SER A 342 -37.18 7.74 5.93
CA SER A 342 -38.41 6.94 5.91
C SER A 342 -38.08 5.47 5.92
N CYS A 343 -38.72 4.69 6.79
CA CYS A 343 -38.57 3.25 6.84
C CYS A 343 -39.87 2.52 6.49
N ASP A 344 -39.78 1.29 5.99
CA ASP A 344 -40.93 0.55 5.46
C ASP A 344 -41.99 0.25 6.54
N GLU A 345 -41.58 0.02 7.80
CA GLU A 345 -42.51 -0.21 8.91
C GLU A 345 -42.79 1.07 9.70
N SER A 346 -41.74 1.82 10.07
CA SER A 346 -41.85 3.03 10.89
C SER A 346 -42.39 4.26 10.13
N GLY A 347 -42.43 4.21 8.79
CA GLY A 347 -42.78 5.35 7.95
C GLY A 347 -41.76 6.49 8.09
N ASN A 348 -42.22 7.74 7.99
CA ASN A 348 -41.34 8.91 8.15
C ASN A 348 -40.81 8.99 9.59
N VAL A 349 -39.49 8.93 9.73
CA VAL A 349 -38.78 9.03 11.02
C VAL A 349 -38.34 10.48 11.22
N SER A 350 -38.66 11.03 12.40
CA SER A 350 -38.18 12.37 12.77
C SER A 350 -36.71 12.30 13.16
N VAL A 351 -35.94 13.32 12.82
CA VAL A 351 -34.49 13.35 13.03
C VAL A 351 -34.04 14.66 13.66
N SER A 352 -33.05 14.55 14.53
CA SER A 352 -32.27 15.67 15.05
C SER A 352 -30.91 15.72 14.36
N ILE A 353 -30.58 16.89 13.80
CA ILE A 353 -29.38 17.06 12.97
C ILE A 353 -28.38 17.95 13.71
N SER A 354 -27.13 17.53 13.73
CA SER A 354 -26.00 18.26 14.33
C SER A 354 -24.77 18.20 13.42
N GLY A 355 -23.74 18.99 13.75
CA GLY A 355 -22.51 19.08 12.96
C GLY A 355 -22.53 20.25 11.96
N GLY A 356 -21.89 20.03 10.81
CA GLY A 356 -21.66 21.01 9.76
C GLY A 356 -20.32 21.76 9.89
N PRO A 357 -19.87 22.44 8.83
CA PRO A 357 -20.59 22.62 7.57
C PRO A 357 -20.37 21.50 6.53
N THR A 358 -19.42 20.58 6.72
CA THR A 358 -19.12 19.53 5.72
C THR A 358 -19.66 18.16 6.12
N GLN A 359 -19.67 17.86 7.42
CA GLN A 359 -20.13 16.58 7.96
C GLN A 359 -21.31 16.81 8.89
N TYR A 360 -22.43 16.16 8.63
CA TYR A 360 -23.63 16.21 9.45
C TYR A 360 -23.91 14.84 10.07
N VAL A 361 -24.24 14.85 11.36
CA VAL A 361 -24.74 13.68 12.08
C VAL A 361 -26.24 13.84 12.26
N VAL A 362 -26.98 12.86 11.78
CA VAL A 362 -28.43 12.78 11.74
C VAL A 362 -28.83 11.68 12.72
N ASN A 363 -29.37 12.07 13.86
CA ASN A 363 -29.82 11.16 14.90
C ASN A 363 -31.34 10.99 14.81
N PRO A 364 -31.85 9.77 14.52
CA PRO A 364 -33.27 9.46 14.66
C PRO A 364 -33.79 9.84 16.07
N ASP A 365 -34.94 10.50 16.15
CA ASP A 365 -35.52 10.89 17.45
C ASP A 365 -36.02 9.68 18.27
N SER A 366 -36.18 8.52 17.61
CA SER A 366 -36.46 7.21 18.19
C SER A 366 -35.58 6.16 17.53
N ASP A 367 -35.12 5.17 18.31
CA ASP A 367 -34.40 4.01 17.80
C ASP A 367 -35.21 3.30 16.69
N PHE A 368 -34.51 2.77 15.69
CA PHE A 368 -35.09 2.03 14.57
C PHE A 368 -35.80 0.75 15.03
N ALA A 369 -36.87 0.36 14.33
CA ALA A 369 -37.45 -0.95 14.51
C ALA A 369 -36.54 -2.04 13.93
N ALA A 370 -36.68 -3.29 14.37
CA ALA A 370 -35.91 -4.39 13.82
C ALA A 370 -36.32 -4.77 12.40
N LEU A 371 -35.33 -5.20 11.61
CA LEU A 371 -35.52 -5.77 10.26
C LEU A 371 -36.33 -4.89 9.30
N GLU A 372 -36.25 -3.57 9.43
CA GLU A 372 -36.89 -2.64 8.49
C GLU A 372 -35.88 -2.05 7.50
N THR A 373 -36.34 -1.81 6.26
CA THR A 373 -35.57 -1.05 5.27
C THR A 373 -35.85 0.43 5.45
N CYS A 374 -34.80 1.21 5.68
CA CYS A 374 -34.85 2.66 5.76
C CYS A 374 -34.26 3.29 4.51
N THR A 375 -34.89 4.36 4.03
CA THR A 375 -34.47 5.18 2.90
C THR A 375 -34.15 6.58 3.41
N VAL A 376 -32.97 7.08 3.04
CA VAL A 376 -32.57 8.48 3.26
C VAL A 376 -32.66 9.23 1.93
N LEU A 377 -33.16 10.46 1.99
CA LEU A 377 -33.21 11.40 0.88
C LEU A 377 -32.56 12.71 1.33
N VAL A 378 -31.54 13.15 0.61
CA VAL A 378 -30.97 14.50 0.68
C VAL A 378 -31.55 15.31 -0.48
N ASP A 379 -32.27 16.37 -0.14
CA ASP A 379 -32.94 17.27 -1.09
C ASP A 379 -31.97 18.33 -1.59
N ALA A 380 -31.76 18.36 -2.91
CA ALA A 380 -30.72 19.15 -3.53
C ALA A 380 -30.93 20.66 -3.43
N ASP A 381 -32.20 21.11 -3.50
CA ASP A 381 -32.55 22.53 -3.49
C ASP A 381 -32.29 23.17 -2.12
N HIS A 382 -32.17 22.36 -1.06
CA HIS A 382 -31.99 22.80 0.32
C HIS A 382 -30.55 22.68 0.83
N VAL A 383 -29.59 22.30 -0.03
CA VAL A 383 -28.17 22.20 0.29
C VAL A 383 -27.37 23.09 -0.67
N ILE A 384 -26.70 24.12 -0.14
CA ILE A 384 -25.98 25.14 -0.92
C ILE A 384 -24.55 25.21 -0.40
N ASP A 385 -23.54 25.28 -1.27
CA ASP A 385 -22.14 25.48 -0.86
C ASP A 385 -21.90 26.79 -0.08
N LEU A 386 -20.74 26.87 0.56
CA LEU A 386 -20.30 28.03 1.35
C LEU A 386 -19.10 28.76 0.75
N ASP A 387 -18.45 28.18 -0.24
CA ASP A 387 -17.37 28.79 -1.00
C ASP A 387 -17.88 29.29 -2.36
N GLY A 388 -16.99 29.97 -3.09
CA GLY A 388 -17.27 30.44 -4.44
C GLY A 388 -18.55 31.29 -4.58
N VAL A 389 -19.29 30.99 -5.64
CA VAL A 389 -20.62 31.52 -5.93
C VAL A 389 -21.63 30.51 -5.38
N PRO A 390 -22.54 30.92 -4.48
CA PRO A 390 -23.53 30.00 -3.90
C PRO A 390 -24.28 29.17 -4.95
N THR A 391 -24.01 27.87 -5.00
CA THR A 391 -24.69 26.90 -5.87
C THR A 391 -25.33 25.76 -5.09
N PRO A 392 -26.58 25.36 -5.41
CA PRO A 392 -27.21 24.20 -4.79
C PRO A 392 -26.62 22.90 -5.34
N MET A 393 -26.80 21.79 -4.60
CA MET A 393 -26.51 20.46 -5.15
C MET A 393 -27.19 20.25 -6.52
N VAL A 394 -26.56 19.46 -7.39
CA VAL A 394 -27.05 19.28 -8.77
C VAL A 394 -28.34 18.45 -8.84
N ALA A 395 -28.50 17.47 -7.95
CA ALA A 395 -29.62 16.54 -7.93
C ALA A 395 -29.79 15.92 -6.54
N ASP A 396 -31.01 15.45 -6.25
CA ASP A 396 -31.31 14.74 -5.00
C ASP A 396 -30.43 13.49 -4.87
N TYR A 397 -30.06 13.16 -3.63
CA TYR A 397 -29.27 11.97 -3.34
C TYR A 397 -30.05 11.04 -2.41
N THR A 398 -30.19 9.78 -2.80
CA THR A 398 -30.96 8.80 -2.01
C THR A 398 -30.24 7.46 -1.91
N TRP A 399 -30.34 6.85 -0.73
CA TRP A 399 -29.85 5.49 -0.48
C TRP A 399 -30.72 4.78 0.55
N THR A 400 -30.56 3.45 0.64
CA THR A 400 -31.27 2.61 1.59
C THR A 400 -30.32 1.83 2.49
N PHE A 401 -30.81 1.36 3.64
CA PHE A 401 -30.14 0.40 4.53
C PHE A 401 -31.19 -0.43 5.29
N THR A 402 -30.79 -1.52 5.93
CA THR A 402 -31.66 -2.39 6.74
C THR A 402 -31.16 -2.50 8.18
N THR A 403 -32.09 -2.46 9.12
CA THR A 403 -31.79 -2.44 10.56
C THR A 403 -31.56 -3.85 11.12
N ALA A 404 -30.80 -3.95 12.21
CA ALA A 404 -30.50 -5.19 12.90
C ALA A 404 -31.78 -5.87 13.44
N SER A 405 -31.69 -7.15 13.79
CA SER A 405 -32.77 -7.88 14.44
C SER A 405 -32.93 -7.54 15.93
N ASP A 406 -34.10 -7.85 16.51
CA ASP A 406 -34.53 -7.47 17.89
C ASP A 406 -33.84 -8.22 19.05
N ASN A 407 -32.88 -9.09 18.80
CA ASN A 407 -32.39 -10.04 19.81
C ASN A 407 -31.29 -9.51 20.75
N GLY A 408 -31.39 -8.27 21.24
CA GLY A 408 -30.45 -7.71 22.23
C GLY A 408 -28.97 -7.88 21.86
N ASP A 409 -28.05 -7.73 22.83
CA ASP A 409 -26.65 -8.13 22.63
C ASP A 409 -26.58 -9.67 22.65
N TYR A 410 -26.63 -10.29 21.48
CA TYR A 410 -26.55 -11.75 21.29
C TYR A 410 -25.39 -12.40 22.05
N TYR A 411 -24.32 -11.64 22.32
CA TYR A 411 -23.13 -12.09 23.02
C TYR A 411 -23.05 -11.64 24.48
N ALA A 412 -24.11 -11.10 25.07
CA ALA A 412 -24.11 -10.54 26.42
C ALA A 412 -23.63 -11.51 27.53
N SER A 413 -23.78 -12.83 27.33
CA SER A 413 -23.31 -13.86 28.28
C SER A 413 -21.89 -14.35 28.02
N VAL A 414 -21.23 -13.90 26.95
CA VAL A 414 -19.87 -14.30 26.60
C VAL A 414 -18.85 -13.59 27.50
N VAL A 415 -17.88 -14.35 28.01
CA VAL A 415 -16.85 -13.84 28.94
C VAL A 415 -15.44 -14.10 28.37
N ALA A 416 -14.87 -13.08 27.73
CA ALA A 416 -13.57 -13.14 27.05
C ALA A 416 -12.33 -12.96 27.96
N THR A 417 -12.34 -13.49 29.19
CA THR A 417 -11.26 -13.25 30.18
C THR A 417 -10.08 -14.23 30.07
N SER A 418 -10.29 -15.40 29.47
CA SER A 418 -9.26 -16.41 29.18
C SER A 418 -9.78 -17.34 28.08
N ALA A 419 -8.89 -18.03 27.37
CA ALA A 419 -9.29 -18.95 26.29
C ALA A 419 -10.31 -19.99 26.77
N ALA A 420 -10.07 -20.58 27.95
CA ALA A 420 -10.97 -21.58 28.53
C ALA A 420 -12.35 -21.01 28.91
N THR A 421 -12.38 -19.79 29.47
CA THR A 421 -13.66 -19.15 29.84
C THR A 421 -14.42 -18.69 28.59
N LEU A 422 -13.72 -18.10 27.64
CA LEU A 422 -14.29 -17.66 26.38
C LEU A 422 -14.87 -18.84 25.62
N ARG A 423 -14.11 -19.93 25.44
CA ARG A 423 -14.57 -21.15 24.76
C ARG A 423 -15.87 -21.67 25.38
N ALA A 424 -15.88 -21.85 26.70
CA ALA A 424 -17.06 -22.36 27.41
C ALA A 424 -18.28 -21.46 27.26
N THR A 425 -18.14 -20.15 27.50
CA THR A 425 -19.29 -19.22 27.43
C THR A 425 -19.76 -18.96 26.00
N LEU A 426 -18.84 -18.99 25.03
CA LEU A 426 -19.15 -18.77 23.63
C LEU A 426 -19.84 -19.99 23.02
N HIS A 427 -19.35 -21.19 23.30
CA HIS A 427 -19.98 -22.44 22.88
C HIS A 427 -21.47 -22.46 23.27
N GLU A 428 -21.79 -22.18 24.54
CA GLU A 428 -23.18 -22.14 25.03
C GLU A 428 -24.07 -21.12 24.31
N VAL A 429 -23.52 -20.01 23.80
CA VAL A 429 -24.28 -18.99 23.07
C VAL A 429 -24.60 -19.41 21.63
N ILE A 430 -23.66 -20.08 20.98
CA ILE A 430 -23.81 -20.49 19.57
C ILE A 430 -24.35 -21.91 19.41
N ASP A 431 -24.41 -22.70 20.50
CA ASP A 431 -24.93 -24.06 20.56
C ASP A 431 -26.41 -24.15 20.13
N ASP A 432 -26.85 -25.34 19.72
CA ASP A 432 -28.24 -25.68 19.39
C ASP A 432 -28.95 -24.73 18.40
N HIS A 433 -28.42 -24.64 17.18
CA HIS A 433 -29.03 -23.83 16.13
C HIS A 433 -30.36 -24.40 15.64
N GLN A 434 -31.26 -23.53 15.16
CA GLN A 434 -32.50 -23.94 14.52
C GLN A 434 -32.20 -24.77 13.27
N TRP A 435 -32.73 -25.99 13.23
CA TRP A 435 -32.48 -26.94 12.15
C TRP A 435 -33.35 -26.65 10.93
N TYR A 436 -32.71 -26.64 9.75
CA TYR A 436 -33.39 -26.67 8.45
C TYR A 436 -32.99 -27.91 7.67
N PRO A 437 -33.92 -28.54 6.94
CA PRO A 437 -33.62 -29.70 6.12
C PRO A 437 -32.59 -29.35 5.04
N TYR A 438 -31.76 -30.34 4.67
CA TYR A 438 -30.84 -30.15 3.55
C TYR A 438 -31.61 -29.84 2.26
N SER A 439 -32.68 -30.59 1.95
CA SER A 439 -33.58 -30.25 0.85
C SER A 439 -35.04 -30.48 1.25
N SER A 440 -35.93 -29.56 0.88
CA SER A 440 -37.37 -29.63 1.16
C SER A 440 -38.20 -29.26 -0.05
N SER A 441 -39.42 -29.80 -0.14
CA SER A 441 -40.44 -29.42 -1.12
C SER A 441 -41.62 -28.68 -0.51
N SER A 442 -41.57 -28.39 0.80
CA SER A 442 -42.74 -27.92 1.57
C SER A 442 -42.44 -26.83 2.61
N GLY A 443 -41.24 -26.23 2.57
CA GLY A 443 -40.83 -25.15 3.46
C GLY A 443 -39.35 -24.81 3.25
N PRO A 444 -38.82 -23.84 4.01
CA PRO A 444 -37.42 -23.43 3.88
C PRO A 444 -36.45 -24.58 4.10
N ASP A 445 -35.37 -24.57 3.32
CA ASP A 445 -34.28 -25.52 3.39
C ASP A 445 -32.95 -24.78 3.20
N THR A 446 -31.84 -25.51 3.27
CA THR A 446 -30.52 -24.89 3.09
C THR A 446 -30.33 -24.22 1.72
N TRP A 447 -31.09 -24.56 0.67
CA TRP A 447 -30.98 -23.83 -0.61
C TRP A 447 -31.54 -22.42 -0.48
N GLU A 448 -32.72 -22.28 0.13
CA GLU A 448 -33.35 -20.97 0.31
C GLU A 448 -32.46 -20.04 1.13
N ILE A 449 -31.86 -20.56 2.21
CA ILE A 449 -30.97 -19.79 3.08
C ILE A 449 -29.72 -19.37 2.31
N LEU A 450 -29.05 -20.31 1.65
CA LEU A 450 -27.77 -20.06 0.99
C LEU A 450 -27.91 -19.17 -0.25
N GLU A 451 -29.01 -19.23 -0.99
CA GLU A 451 -29.23 -18.29 -2.11
C GLU A 451 -29.44 -16.85 -1.65
N LYS A 452 -29.86 -16.64 -0.39
CA LYS A 452 -29.88 -15.31 0.24
C LYS A 452 -28.54 -14.95 0.86
N ALA A 453 -27.90 -15.91 1.52
CA ALA A 453 -26.67 -15.67 2.28
C ALA A 453 -25.47 -15.43 1.34
N ASP A 454 -25.41 -16.16 0.22
CA ASP A 454 -24.34 -16.04 -0.80
C ASP A 454 -24.83 -15.24 -2.03
N GLU A 455 -25.83 -14.37 -1.85
CA GLU A 455 -26.34 -13.45 -2.87
C GLU A 455 -25.21 -12.56 -3.42
N ASP A 456 -25.26 -12.25 -4.72
CA ASP A 456 -24.35 -11.28 -5.32
C ASP A 456 -24.78 -9.86 -4.89
N PRO A 457 -23.91 -9.09 -4.20
CA PRO A 457 -24.25 -7.73 -3.75
C PRO A 457 -24.66 -6.78 -4.89
N ALA A 458 -24.20 -7.03 -6.12
CA ALA A 458 -24.53 -6.22 -7.27
C ALA A 458 -25.81 -6.67 -8.01
N ASP A 459 -26.30 -7.89 -7.77
CA ASP A 459 -27.49 -8.43 -8.45
C ASP A 459 -28.20 -9.48 -7.57
N PRO A 460 -29.34 -9.13 -6.93
CA PRO A 460 -30.04 -10.03 -6.02
C PRO A 460 -30.68 -11.25 -6.72
N THR A 461 -30.67 -11.31 -8.05
CA THR A 461 -31.11 -12.48 -8.81
C THR A 461 -30.02 -13.54 -8.97
N ARG A 462 -28.82 -13.27 -8.44
CA ARG A 462 -27.62 -14.08 -8.61
C ARG A 462 -26.99 -14.42 -7.26
N ILE A 463 -26.15 -15.45 -7.27
CA ILE A 463 -25.26 -15.81 -6.17
C ILE A 463 -23.83 -15.55 -6.58
N LEU A 464 -22.96 -15.27 -5.61
CA LEU A 464 -21.53 -15.11 -5.81
C LEU A 464 -20.79 -16.27 -5.14
N ASP A 465 -20.26 -17.19 -5.95
CA ASP A 465 -19.71 -18.45 -5.45
C ASP A 465 -18.36 -18.31 -4.72
N ILE A 466 -18.14 -19.18 -3.75
CA ILE A 466 -17.00 -19.11 -2.82
C ILE A 466 -15.62 -19.31 -3.48
N TYR A 467 -15.50 -20.13 -4.53
CA TYR A 467 -14.17 -20.48 -5.04
C TYR A 467 -13.86 -19.91 -6.42
N ARG A 468 -14.84 -19.79 -7.32
CA ARG A 468 -14.59 -19.34 -8.70
C ARG A 468 -14.74 -17.82 -8.85
N ASN A 469 -15.29 -17.12 -7.85
CA ASN A 469 -15.63 -15.70 -7.92
C ASN A 469 -16.57 -15.38 -9.09
N GLU A 470 -17.44 -16.33 -9.43
CA GLU A 470 -18.41 -16.24 -10.51
C GLU A 470 -19.77 -15.84 -9.92
N SER A 471 -20.28 -14.71 -10.40
CA SER A 471 -21.68 -14.37 -10.25
C SER A 471 -22.51 -15.32 -11.12
N MET A 472 -23.44 -16.09 -10.54
CA MET A 472 -24.28 -17.09 -11.23
C MET A 472 -25.76 -16.85 -10.95
N ALA A 473 -26.63 -17.02 -11.96
CA ALA A 473 -28.06 -16.90 -11.76
C ALA A 473 -28.58 -17.93 -10.75
N LYS A 474 -29.45 -17.50 -9.83
CA LYS A 474 -30.12 -18.39 -8.87
C LYS A 474 -30.89 -19.49 -9.60
N PHE A 475 -30.77 -20.72 -9.10
CA PHE A 475 -31.29 -21.93 -9.74
C PHE A 475 -32.32 -22.68 -8.88
N GLY A 476 -32.46 -22.36 -7.59
CA GLY A 476 -33.45 -22.98 -6.70
C GLY A 476 -33.14 -24.43 -6.33
N GLY A 477 -31.86 -24.80 -6.34
CA GLY A 477 -31.35 -26.14 -6.00
C GLY A 477 -31.43 -27.23 -7.08
N GLY A 478 -30.76 -28.36 -6.87
CA GLY A 478 -30.74 -29.52 -7.79
C GLY A 478 -29.44 -29.67 -8.60
N GLN A 479 -29.52 -30.22 -9.83
CA GLN A 479 -28.38 -30.35 -10.75
C GLN A 479 -28.19 -29.05 -11.55
N GLY A 480 -27.62 -28.03 -10.91
CA GLY A 480 -27.34 -26.71 -11.48
C GLY A 480 -25.85 -26.42 -11.67
N PRO A 481 -25.48 -25.16 -11.99
CA PRO A 481 -24.08 -24.75 -12.18
C PRO A 481 -23.27 -24.67 -10.86
N TYR A 482 -23.96 -24.59 -9.73
CA TYR A 482 -23.38 -24.63 -8.39
C TYR A 482 -24.06 -25.68 -7.50
N ASN A 483 -23.37 -26.06 -6.44
CA ASN A 483 -23.85 -26.91 -5.37
C ASN A 483 -23.41 -26.35 -4.01
N ARG A 484 -23.78 -27.04 -2.94
CA ARG A 484 -23.42 -26.67 -1.58
C ARG A 484 -22.10 -27.32 -1.21
N GLU A 485 -21.12 -26.49 -0.94
CA GLU A 485 -19.82 -26.85 -0.40
C GLU A 485 -19.93 -26.97 1.11
N HIS A 486 -19.35 -28.03 1.66
CA HIS A 486 -19.18 -28.21 3.10
C HIS A 486 -17.77 -27.77 3.46
N THR A 487 -17.56 -26.51 3.90
CA THR A 487 -16.21 -26.01 4.25
C THR A 487 -15.53 -26.86 5.33
N TRP A 488 -16.28 -27.51 6.22
CA TRP A 488 -15.80 -28.73 6.90
C TRP A 488 -16.27 -29.97 6.14
N PRO A 489 -15.40 -30.75 5.46
CA PRO A 489 -15.86 -31.85 4.63
C PRO A 489 -16.65 -32.87 5.44
N ASN A 490 -17.81 -33.27 4.95
CA ASN A 490 -18.66 -34.27 5.58
C ASN A 490 -17.88 -35.56 5.95
N SER A 491 -16.98 -36.02 5.07
CA SER A 491 -16.14 -37.19 5.30
C SER A 491 -15.11 -37.03 6.43
N LEU A 492 -14.74 -35.81 6.79
CA LEU A 492 -13.79 -35.48 7.85
C LEU A 492 -14.47 -35.02 9.14
N GLY A 493 -15.77 -35.27 9.34
CA GLY A 493 -16.45 -34.82 10.56
C GLY A 493 -17.69 -35.60 10.91
N PHE A 494 -18.63 -35.69 9.97
CA PHE A 494 -20.01 -36.08 10.27
C PHE A 494 -20.65 -36.91 9.14
N PRO A 495 -20.03 -38.03 8.69
CA PRO A 495 -20.38 -38.76 7.46
C PRO A 495 -21.83 -39.26 7.35
N ASN A 496 -22.58 -39.26 8.45
CA ASN A 496 -24.01 -39.61 8.49
C ASN A 496 -24.88 -38.39 8.13
N SER A 497 -25.11 -38.19 6.83
CA SER A 497 -25.84 -37.05 6.25
C SER A 497 -27.35 -36.99 6.52
N GLY A 498 -27.91 -37.98 7.25
CA GLY A 498 -29.36 -38.18 7.34
C GLY A 498 -30.11 -37.12 8.15
N ASN A 499 -29.53 -36.61 9.24
CA ASN A 499 -30.17 -35.71 10.22
C ASN A 499 -29.13 -34.97 11.11
N SER A 500 -27.93 -34.69 10.62
CA SER A 500 -26.89 -33.99 11.41
C SER A 500 -27.08 -32.47 11.32
N HIS A 501 -27.12 -31.78 12.47
CA HIS A 501 -27.13 -30.30 12.53
C HIS A 501 -25.87 -29.73 11.87
N ALA A 502 -24.70 -30.33 12.18
CA ALA A 502 -23.44 -30.03 11.51
C ALA A 502 -23.45 -30.27 10.00
N TYR A 503 -24.37 -31.07 9.45
CA TYR A 503 -24.48 -31.29 8.00
C TYR A 503 -25.32 -30.23 7.29
N THR A 504 -26.25 -29.58 8.01
CA THR A 504 -27.15 -28.56 7.46
C THR A 504 -26.82 -27.14 7.95
N ASP A 505 -25.80 -26.97 8.78
CA ASP A 505 -25.37 -25.68 9.29
C ASP A 505 -24.90 -24.72 8.18
N THR A 506 -25.66 -23.66 7.92
CA THR A 506 -25.35 -22.71 6.86
C THR A 506 -24.25 -21.71 7.21
N HIS A 507 -23.68 -21.74 8.41
CA HIS A 507 -22.40 -21.05 8.68
C HIS A 507 -21.19 -21.74 8.04
N MET A 508 -21.27 -23.04 7.72
CA MET A 508 -20.23 -23.77 6.99
C MET A 508 -20.62 -24.13 5.55
N LEU A 509 -21.91 -24.22 5.23
CA LEU A 509 -22.34 -24.48 3.86
C LEU A 509 -22.16 -23.21 3.05
N MET A 510 -21.55 -23.32 1.88
CA MET A 510 -21.43 -22.18 0.95
C MET A 510 -21.78 -22.63 -0.46
N LEU A 511 -22.33 -21.74 -1.29
CA LEU A 511 -22.56 -22.03 -2.69
C LEU A 511 -21.23 -21.99 -3.46
N SER A 512 -20.93 -23.09 -4.16
CA SER A 512 -19.72 -23.26 -4.93
C SER A 512 -20.04 -23.77 -6.32
N HIS A 513 -19.32 -23.29 -7.32
CA HIS A 513 -19.34 -23.92 -8.64
C HIS A 513 -19.05 -25.43 -8.53
N VAL A 514 -19.82 -26.27 -9.22
CA VAL A 514 -19.80 -27.74 -9.04
C VAL A 514 -18.42 -28.37 -9.28
N GLY A 515 -17.69 -27.86 -10.26
CA GLY A 515 -16.33 -28.33 -10.57
C GLY A 515 -15.27 -27.92 -9.53
N TYR A 516 -15.47 -26.79 -8.84
CA TYR A 516 -14.54 -26.32 -7.80
C TYR A 516 -14.81 -27.08 -6.51
N ASN A 517 -16.08 -27.27 -6.15
CA ASN A 517 -16.46 -28.14 -5.03
C ASN A 517 -15.94 -29.57 -5.22
N SER A 518 -16.11 -30.15 -6.43
CA SER A 518 -15.56 -31.48 -6.75
C SER A 518 -14.05 -31.56 -6.55
N ASP A 519 -13.30 -30.53 -6.96
CA ASP A 519 -11.85 -30.51 -6.80
C ASP A 519 -11.40 -30.19 -5.39
N ARG A 520 -12.20 -29.45 -4.62
CA ARG A 520 -11.99 -29.31 -3.19
C ARG A 520 -12.11 -30.70 -2.55
N GLY A 521 -13.27 -31.34 -2.67
CA GLY A 521 -13.51 -32.67 -2.10
C GLY A 521 -13.27 -32.69 -0.58
N ASN A 522 -12.46 -33.64 -0.11
CA ASN A 522 -12.13 -33.80 1.31
C ASN A 522 -10.76 -33.26 1.71
N LYS A 523 -10.19 -32.34 0.92
CA LYS A 523 -8.85 -31.79 1.17
C LYS A 523 -8.87 -30.85 2.36
N TYR A 524 -7.81 -30.91 3.15
CA TYR A 524 -7.66 -29.98 4.26
C TYR A 524 -7.15 -28.61 3.80
N PHE A 525 -7.52 -27.56 4.53
CA PHE A 525 -7.07 -26.21 4.23
C PHE A 525 -5.63 -26.01 4.70
N GLY A 526 -4.83 -25.42 3.83
CA GLY A 526 -3.44 -25.08 4.10
C GLY A 526 -2.80 -24.32 2.94
N THR A 527 -1.52 -24.00 3.07
CA THR A 527 -0.75 -23.35 2.00
C THR A 527 -0.13 -24.37 1.06
N CYS A 528 -0.36 -24.21 -0.23
CA CYS A 528 0.26 -25.02 -1.28
C CYS A 528 1.74 -24.66 -1.45
N ASN A 529 2.51 -25.58 -2.03
CA ASN A 529 3.90 -25.37 -2.43
C ASN A 529 4.04 -25.52 -3.96
N SER A 530 5.28 -25.40 -4.46
CA SER A 530 5.59 -25.64 -5.87
C SER A 530 5.17 -27.06 -6.28
N GLY A 531 4.10 -27.18 -7.08
CA GLY A 531 3.55 -28.46 -7.55
C GLY A 531 2.04 -28.62 -7.40
N CYS A 532 1.34 -27.67 -6.79
CA CYS A 532 -0.11 -27.65 -6.78
C CYS A 532 -0.73 -27.32 -8.14
N THR A 533 -1.92 -27.86 -8.37
CA THR A 533 -2.76 -27.58 -9.53
C THR A 533 -3.55 -26.29 -9.30
N GLU A 534 -3.61 -25.45 -10.33
CA GLU A 534 -4.37 -24.19 -10.32
C GLU A 534 -5.86 -24.41 -10.60
N ARG A 535 -6.71 -23.69 -9.88
CA ARG A 535 -8.13 -23.45 -10.16
C ARG A 535 -8.38 -21.94 -10.15
N THR A 536 -8.42 -21.36 -11.36
CA THR A 536 -8.45 -19.90 -11.57
C THR A 536 -9.74 -19.27 -11.07
N THR A 537 -9.71 -18.00 -10.70
CA THR A 537 -10.93 -17.22 -10.42
C THR A 537 -11.34 -16.41 -11.65
N LEU A 538 -12.58 -15.95 -11.69
CA LEU A 538 -13.03 -14.90 -12.60
C LEU A 538 -12.81 -13.52 -11.98
N VAL A 539 -12.61 -12.51 -12.83
CA VAL A 539 -12.65 -11.12 -12.37
C VAL A 539 -14.10 -10.77 -12.09
N ASN A 540 -14.40 -10.42 -10.84
CA ASN A 540 -15.68 -9.87 -10.42
C ASN A 540 -15.41 -8.77 -9.39
N ASP A 541 -16.07 -7.62 -9.56
CA ASP A 541 -15.92 -6.43 -8.72
C ASP A 541 -14.46 -6.02 -8.46
N GLY A 542 -13.64 -6.04 -9.52
CA GLY A 542 -12.22 -5.72 -9.44
C GLY A 542 -11.34 -6.76 -8.72
N GLN A 543 -11.94 -7.82 -8.17
CA GLN A 543 -11.24 -8.90 -7.47
C GLN A 543 -11.16 -10.18 -8.30
N GLY A 544 -10.21 -11.05 -7.93
CA GLY A 544 -9.96 -12.30 -8.61
C GLY A 544 -9.35 -12.11 -10.00
N GLY A 545 -9.57 -13.09 -10.86
CA GLY A 545 -8.98 -13.16 -12.19
C GLY A 545 -7.51 -13.56 -12.19
N GLY A 546 -7.08 -14.10 -13.32
CA GLY A 546 -5.70 -14.49 -13.56
C GLY A 546 -5.53 -15.99 -13.77
N SER A 547 -4.51 -16.33 -14.56
CA SER A 547 -3.89 -17.64 -14.61
C SER A 547 -2.39 -17.40 -14.42
N GLY A 548 -1.69 -18.24 -13.64
CA GLY A 548 -0.29 -17.90 -13.37
C GLY A 548 0.48 -18.80 -12.41
N THR A 549 1.37 -18.16 -11.66
CA THR A 549 2.30 -18.77 -10.70
C THR A 549 1.76 -18.62 -9.28
N HIS A 550 1.86 -19.69 -8.49
CA HIS A 550 1.53 -19.69 -7.07
C HIS A 550 2.30 -18.57 -6.33
N PRO A 551 1.65 -17.80 -5.42
CA PRO A 551 0.31 -18.01 -4.90
C PRO A 551 -0.84 -17.34 -5.68
N GLY A 552 -0.59 -16.40 -6.61
CA GLY A 552 -1.59 -15.82 -7.52
C GLY A 552 -2.96 -15.42 -6.94
N ASN A 553 -3.95 -15.21 -7.81
CA ASN A 553 -5.36 -14.95 -7.45
C ASN A 553 -6.24 -16.19 -7.66
N SER A 554 -5.65 -17.37 -7.55
CA SER A 554 -6.28 -18.66 -7.84
C SER A 554 -6.40 -19.50 -6.58
N ASN A 555 -7.26 -20.51 -6.64
CA ASN A 555 -7.20 -21.61 -5.68
C ASN A 555 -6.10 -22.58 -6.11
N TRP A 556 -5.46 -23.22 -5.15
CA TRP A 556 -4.39 -24.18 -5.41
C TRP A 556 -4.62 -25.45 -4.64
N PHE A 557 -4.39 -26.59 -5.26
CA PHE A 557 -4.64 -27.85 -4.58
C PHE A 557 -3.71 -28.97 -5.03
N ASN A 558 -3.59 -29.99 -4.18
CA ASN A 558 -2.94 -31.26 -4.51
C ASN A 558 -3.81 -32.43 -4.04
N GLY A 559 -3.27 -33.64 -3.91
CA GLY A 559 -4.04 -34.80 -3.46
C GLY A 559 -4.69 -34.67 -2.08
N ASN A 560 -4.14 -33.84 -1.19
CA ASN A 560 -4.53 -33.77 0.23
C ASN A 560 -4.95 -32.38 0.70
N LEU A 561 -4.50 -31.32 0.04
CA LEU A 561 -4.62 -29.94 0.51
C LEU A 561 -5.30 -29.03 -0.51
N TRP A 562 -6.06 -28.06 0.00
CA TRP A 562 -6.67 -26.95 -0.74
C TRP A 562 -6.25 -25.61 -0.12
N GLU A 563 -5.74 -24.71 -0.95
CA GLU A 563 -5.46 -23.31 -0.64
C GLU A 563 -6.51 -22.46 -1.35
N THR A 564 -7.32 -21.73 -0.57
CA THR A 564 -8.35 -20.83 -1.10
C THR A 564 -7.69 -19.58 -1.68
N TRP A 565 -8.27 -19.05 -2.76
CA TRP A 565 -7.85 -17.78 -3.34
C TRP A 565 -7.99 -16.62 -2.34
N VAL A 566 -7.17 -15.59 -2.52
CA VAL A 566 -6.93 -14.58 -1.47
C VAL A 566 -8.19 -13.87 -0.95
N GLY A 567 -9.18 -13.56 -1.80
CA GLY A 567 -10.37 -12.81 -1.39
C GLY A 567 -11.48 -13.63 -0.73
N ARG A 568 -11.22 -14.89 -0.35
CA ARG A 568 -12.16 -15.78 0.37
C ARG A 568 -11.47 -16.63 1.44
N ARG A 569 -10.27 -16.25 1.84
CA ARG A 569 -9.48 -16.99 2.83
C ARG A 569 -10.08 -16.82 4.22
N GLY A 570 -10.52 -15.61 4.52
CA GLY A 570 -11.18 -15.20 5.75
C GLY A 570 -12.52 -15.89 5.93
N ASP A 571 -13.37 -15.89 4.89
CA ASP A 571 -14.68 -16.55 4.89
C ASP A 571 -14.54 -18.03 5.28
N VAL A 572 -13.61 -18.73 4.63
CA VAL A 572 -13.34 -20.14 4.88
C VAL A 572 -12.75 -20.34 6.28
N ALA A 573 -11.82 -19.48 6.70
CA ALA A 573 -11.20 -19.56 8.02
C ALA A 573 -12.23 -19.42 9.14
N ARG A 574 -13.09 -18.39 9.06
CA ARG A 574 -14.14 -18.13 10.04
C ARG A 574 -15.21 -19.22 10.05
N ALA A 575 -15.56 -19.78 8.89
CA ALA A 575 -16.47 -20.92 8.82
C ALA A 575 -15.91 -22.14 9.58
N VAL A 576 -14.64 -22.51 9.37
CA VAL A 576 -14.07 -23.69 10.05
C VAL A 576 -13.69 -23.43 11.51
N MET A 577 -13.33 -22.20 11.89
CA MET A 577 -13.15 -21.83 13.31
C MET A 577 -14.49 -21.90 14.05
N TYR A 578 -15.57 -21.41 13.44
CA TYR A 578 -16.92 -21.55 13.99
C TYR A 578 -17.28 -23.02 14.22
N MET A 579 -16.99 -23.91 13.25
CA MET A 579 -17.29 -25.34 13.42
C MET A 579 -16.53 -25.98 14.60
N ASP A 580 -15.29 -25.56 14.88
CA ASP A 580 -14.49 -26.05 16.02
C ASP A 580 -15.12 -25.65 17.37
N ILE A 581 -15.60 -24.41 17.50
CA ILE A 581 -16.22 -23.93 18.74
C ILE A 581 -17.67 -24.37 18.87
N ARG A 582 -18.42 -24.44 17.76
CA ARG A 582 -19.82 -24.84 17.80
C ARG A 582 -19.97 -26.33 18.11
N TYR A 583 -19.12 -27.18 17.53
CA TYR A 583 -19.26 -28.63 17.63
C TYR A 583 -18.14 -29.24 18.47
N GLU A 584 -18.21 -29.08 19.80
CA GLU A 584 -17.25 -29.62 20.78
C GLU A 584 -17.62 -31.05 21.26
N GLY A 585 -18.53 -31.71 20.55
CA GLY A 585 -19.17 -32.95 20.96
C GLY A 585 -20.39 -32.71 21.85
N GLY A 586 -20.91 -33.79 22.43
CA GLY A 586 -22.09 -33.71 23.31
C GLY A 586 -23.37 -34.15 22.61
N THR A 587 -24.50 -33.58 23.02
CA THR A 587 -25.83 -33.99 22.56
C THR A 587 -26.74 -32.79 22.53
N HIS A 588 -27.23 -32.46 21.34
CA HIS A 588 -28.20 -31.40 21.10
C HIS A 588 -29.44 -31.61 21.98
N ALA A 589 -30.15 -30.53 22.37
CA ALA A 589 -31.39 -30.61 23.17
C ALA A 589 -32.45 -31.62 22.68
N ASN A 590 -32.47 -31.98 21.40
CA ASN A 590 -33.38 -32.97 20.82
C ASN A 590 -32.87 -34.43 20.91
N GLY A 591 -31.73 -34.66 21.56
CA GLY A 591 -31.14 -35.97 21.83
C GLY A 591 -30.20 -36.49 20.74
N TRP A 592 -29.89 -35.70 19.72
CA TRP A 592 -28.92 -36.07 18.68
C TRP A 592 -27.49 -35.80 19.13
N HIS A 593 -26.62 -36.79 18.94
CA HIS A 593 -25.21 -36.66 19.29
C HIS A 593 -24.49 -35.74 18.30
N GLU A 594 -23.64 -34.85 18.81
CA GLU A 594 -22.87 -33.91 18.01
C GLU A 594 -21.41 -34.33 17.81
N PRO A 595 -20.80 -34.02 16.65
CA PRO A 595 -19.38 -34.30 16.45
C PRO A 595 -18.49 -33.41 17.35
N ASP A 596 -17.27 -33.88 17.64
CA ASP A 596 -16.20 -33.10 18.30
C ASP A 596 -15.19 -32.71 17.21
N LEU A 597 -15.33 -31.51 16.66
CA LEU A 597 -14.58 -31.01 15.52
C LEU A 597 -13.40 -30.15 16.01
N ILE A 598 -12.18 -30.48 15.59
CA ILE A 598 -10.97 -29.81 16.08
C ILE A 598 -10.04 -29.40 14.92
N LEU A 599 -9.71 -28.11 14.85
CA LEU A 599 -8.66 -27.59 13.98
C LEU A 599 -7.27 -28.01 14.50
N THR A 600 -6.38 -28.43 13.61
CA THR A 600 -5.05 -28.89 14.04
C THR A 600 -3.97 -28.78 12.96
N ASN A 601 -2.75 -28.41 13.36
CA ASN A 601 -1.58 -28.50 12.47
C ASN A 601 -1.11 -29.95 12.23
N ASN A 602 -1.65 -30.94 12.94
CA ASN A 602 -1.21 -32.32 12.82
C ASN A 602 -1.92 -33.02 11.65
N THR A 603 -1.25 -33.03 10.49
CA THR A 603 -1.74 -33.69 9.27
C THR A 603 -1.98 -35.20 9.42
N SER A 604 -1.31 -35.87 10.38
CA SER A 604 -1.56 -37.30 10.64
C SER A 604 -2.89 -37.52 11.37
N LEU A 605 -3.30 -36.59 12.24
CA LEU A 605 -4.63 -36.62 12.85
C LEU A 605 -5.72 -36.35 11.82
N ILE A 606 -5.52 -35.36 10.95
CA ILE A 606 -6.44 -35.04 9.85
C ILE A 606 -6.63 -36.26 8.95
N GLN A 607 -5.54 -36.82 8.41
CA GLN A 607 -5.60 -37.99 7.51
C GLN A 607 -6.05 -39.27 8.20
N GLY A 608 -5.86 -39.35 9.52
CA GLY A 608 -6.30 -40.45 10.36
C GLY A 608 -7.80 -40.41 10.72
N THR A 609 -8.50 -39.31 10.42
CA THR A 609 -9.95 -39.19 10.65
C THR A 609 -10.70 -40.27 9.86
N ASN A 610 -11.32 -41.22 10.56
CA ASN A 610 -11.97 -42.36 9.94
C ASN A 610 -13.38 -42.00 9.42
N THR A 611 -13.50 -41.96 8.09
CA THR A 611 -14.69 -41.58 7.32
C THR A 611 -15.91 -42.51 7.49
N ALA A 612 -15.77 -43.67 8.15
CA ALA A 612 -16.82 -44.70 8.20
C ALA A 612 -17.62 -44.76 9.52
N ASN A 613 -17.13 -44.17 10.62
CA ASN A 613 -17.69 -44.40 11.96
C ASN A 613 -17.89 -43.16 12.83
N ASN A 614 -17.43 -41.97 12.43
CA ASN A 614 -17.50 -40.77 13.28
C ASN A 614 -18.85 -40.03 13.18
N GLY A 615 -19.96 -40.76 13.38
CA GLY A 615 -21.23 -40.14 13.70
C GLY A 615 -21.28 -39.59 15.15
N THR A 616 -20.25 -39.85 15.95
CA THR A 616 -20.16 -39.45 17.38
C THR A 616 -18.73 -39.21 17.89
N GLY A 617 -17.74 -39.15 17.00
CA GLY A 617 -16.32 -39.20 17.36
C GLY A 617 -15.55 -37.95 16.96
N ARG A 618 -14.47 -37.67 17.69
CA ARG A 618 -13.53 -36.59 17.42
C ARG A 618 -12.98 -36.64 16.00
N ALA A 619 -12.98 -35.51 15.32
CA ALA A 619 -12.54 -35.38 13.94
C ALA A 619 -11.68 -34.12 13.76
N TYR A 620 -10.76 -34.18 12.79
CA TYR A 620 -9.73 -33.16 12.62
C TYR A 620 -9.69 -32.63 11.20
N MET A 621 -9.44 -31.33 11.07
CA MET A 621 -9.37 -30.62 9.80
C MET A 621 -8.47 -29.39 9.93
N GLY A 622 -8.00 -28.83 8.80
CA GLY A 622 -7.44 -27.48 8.67
C GLY A 622 -6.13 -27.24 9.45
N LEU A 623 -5.08 -26.82 8.76
CA LEU A 623 -3.86 -26.38 9.44
C LEU A 623 -4.17 -25.10 10.22
N LEU A 624 -4.31 -25.22 11.55
CA LEU A 624 -4.73 -24.12 12.44
C LEU A 624 -3.90 -22.84 12.22
N ASP A 625 -2.58 -22.96 12.04
CA ASP A 625 -1.72 -21.80 11.81
C ASP A 625 -2.05 -21.08 10.49
N VAL A 626 -2.41 -21.85 9.45
CA VAL A 626 -2.82 -21.29 8.15
C VAL A 626 -4.21 -20.66 8.25
N ILE A 627 -5.15 -21.32 8.93
CA ILE A 627 -6.49 -20.78 9.17
C ILE A 627 -6.42 -19.45 9.92
N LEU A 628 -5.61 -19.37 10.98
CA LEU A 628 -5.42 -18.12 11.72
C LEU A 628 -4.73 -17.05 10.89
N ALA A 629 -3.74 -17.41 10.06
CA ALA A 629 -3.08 -16.46 9.16
C ALA A 629 -4.06 -15.94 8.08
N TRP A 630 -4.94 -16.79 7.57
CA TRP A 630 -5.97 -16.41 6.61
C TRP A 630 -7.01 -15.48 7.23
N HIS A 631 -7.48 -15.77 8.45
CA HIS A 631 -8.37 -14.88 9.20
C HIS A 631 -7.77 -13.49 9.43
N GLU A 632 -6.47 -13.41 9.71
CA GLU A 632 -5.76 -12.12 9.90
C GLU A 632 -5.50 -11.37 8.58
N GLN A 633 -5.28 -12.09 7.48
CA GLN A 633 -4.98 -11.48 6.16
C GLN A 633 -6.23 -11.04 5.41
N ASP A 634 -7.37 -11.62 5.74
CA ASP A 634 -8.66 -11.41 5.09
C ASP A 634 -9.73 -11.17 6.20
N PRO A 635 -9.78 -9.94 6.76
CA PRO A 635 -10.70 -9.60 7.86
C PRO A 635 -12.17 -9.66 7.41
N PRO A 636 -13.15 -9.75 8.34
CA PRO A 636 -14.56 -9.77 7.98
C PRO A 636 -14.96 -8.57 7.12
N ASP A 637 -15.58 -8.85 5.97
CA ASP A 637 -16.12 -7.83 5.08
C ASP A 637 -17.66 -7.68 5.20
N GLU A 638 -18.23 -6.71 4.49
CA GLU A 638 -19.69 -6.47 4.49
C GLU A 638 -20.47 -7.68 3.98
N LYS A 639 -19.92 -8.41 2.99
CA LYS A 639 -20.60 -9.58 2.43
C LYS A 639 -20.71 -10.67 3.50
N GLU A 640 -19.65 -10.92 4.26
CA GLU A 640 -19.68 -11.87 5.36
C GLU A 640 -20.60 -11.43 6.49
N ARG A 641 -20.64 -10.13 6.82
CA ARG A 641 -21.59 -9.61 7.80
C ARG A 641 -23.03 -9.84 7.37
N LEU A 642 -23.38 -9.48 6.14
CA LEU A 642 -24.71 -9.73 5.57
C LEU A 642 -25.06 -11.22 5.54
N ARG A 643 -24.10 -12.05 5.16
CA ARG A 643 -24.24 -13.50 5.20
C ARG A 643 -24.55 -13.99 6.62
N ASN A 644 -23.83 -13.48 7.62
CA ASN A 644 -24.05 -13.82 9.04
C ASN A 644 -25.45 -13.40 9.51
N GLU A 645 -25.93 -12.23 9.11
CA GLU A 645 -27.31 -11.77 9.39
C GLU A 645 -28.37 -12.66 8.75
N VAL A 646 -28.18 -13.02 7.48
CA VAL A 646 -29.11 -13.93 6.78
C VAL A 646 -29.15 -15.26 7.51
N VAL A 647 -27.99 -15.89 7.76
CA VAL A 647 -27.96 -17.18 8.45
C VAL A 647 -28.60 -17.08 9.84
N TYR A 648 -28.30 -16.01 10.59
CA TYR A 648 -28.88 -15.76 11.89
C TYR A 648 -30.41 -15.68 11.86
N SER A 649 -30.98 -14.98 10.88
CA SER A 649 -32.44 -14.82 10.72
C SER A 649 -33.18 -16.16 10.55
N TYR A 650 -32.48 -17.21 10.10
CA TYR A 650 -33.00 -18.55 9.98
C TYR A 650 -32.58 -19.43 11.15
N GLN A 651 -31.27 -19.64 11.34
CA GLN A 651 -30.73 -20.61 12.29
C GLN A 651 -30.68 -20.11 13.74
N GLY A 652 -30.85 -18.81 13.98
CA GLY A 652 -30.86 -18.21 15.32
C GLY A 652 -29.50 -18.18 16.02
N ASN A 653 -28.43 -18.61 15.34
CA ASN A 653 -27.06 -18.55 15.82
C ASN A 653 -26.17 -17.72 14.89
N ARG A 654 -25.10 -17.14 15.43
CA ARG A 654 -24.18 -16.26 14.68
C ARG A 654 -22.78 -16.84 14.67
N ASN A 655 -22.03 -16.58 13.60
CA ASN A 655 -20.61 -16.87 13.55
C ASN A 655 -19.83 -15.79 14.31
N PRO A 656 -19.28 -16.09 15.50
CA PRO A 656 -18.67 -15.09 16.34
C PRO A 656 -17.35 -14.57 15.80
N PHE A 657 -16.73 -15.23 14.83
CA PHE A 657 -15.50 -14.74 14.24
C PHE A 657 -15.75 -13.68 13.16
N ILE A 658 -17.00 -13.53 12.71
CA ILE A 658 -17.44 -12.42 11.86
C ILE A 658 -17.77 -11.22 12.72
N ASP A 659 -18.54 -11.41 13.81
CA ASP A 659 -18.96 -10.32 14.70
C ASP A 659 -17.87 -9.87 15.68
N HIS A 660 -16.98 -10.78 16.12
CA HIS A 660 -15.89 -10.57 17.07
C HIS A 660 -14.59 -11.27 16.60
N PRO A 661 -13.97 -10.80 15.49
CA PRO A 661 -12.78 -11.44 14.92
C PRO A 661 -11.60 -11.53 15.90
N GLU A 662 -11.54 -10.64 16.89
CA GLU A 662 -10.51 -10.62 17.93
C GLU A 662 -10.53 -11.84 18.86
N TRP A 663 -11.67 -12.54 18.97
CA TRP A 663 -11.78 -13.74 19.82
C TRP A 663 -10.99 -14.93 19.28
N ALA A 664 -10.67 -14.97 17.98
CA ALA A 664 -9.84 -16.01 17.40
C ALA A 664 -8.45 -16.09 18.07
N ALA A 665 -7.83 -14.94 18.35
CA ALA A 665 -6.53 -14.90 19.02
C ALA A 665 -6.61 -15.42 20.47
N CYS A 666 -7.69 -15.09 21.19
CA CYS A 666 -7.91 -15.61 22.55
C CYS A 666 -8.10 -17.13 22.53
N LEU A 667 -8.98 -17.63 21.67
CA LEU A 667 -9.37 -19.05 21.64
C LEU A 667 -8.26 -19.98 21.15
N PHE A 668 -7.50 -19.56 20.14
CA PHE A 668 -6.55 -20.45 19.45
C PHE A 668 -5.08 -20.10 19.69
N LYS A 669 -4.76 -18.90 20.21
CA LYS A 669 -3.39 -18.48 20.53
C LYS A 669 -3.16 -18.18 22.03
N ASP A 670 -4.18 -18.30 22.87
CA ASP A 670 -4.17 -17.87 24.30
C ASP A 670 -3.84 -16.37 24.48
N ILE A 671 -4.17 -15.52 23.49
CA ILE A 671 -3.96 -14.07 23.53
C ILE A 671 -5.31 -13.38 23.66
N CYS A 672 -5.77 -13.17 24.89
CA CYS A 672 -7.11 -12.62 25.15
C CYS A 672 -7.13 -11.09 25.21
N PRO A 673 -8.20 -10.46 24.67
CA PRO A 673 -8.33 -9.01 24.70
C PRO A 673 -8.36 -8.53 26.16
N VAL A 674 -7.52 -7.55 26.47
CA VAL A 674 -7.61 -6.83 27.75
C VAL A 674 -8.90 -6.01 27.69
N VAL A 675 -9.79 -6.19 28.68
CA VAL A 675 -11.13 -5.58 28.79
C VAL A 675 -11.13 -4.09 28.38
N SER A 676 -11.26 -3.87 27.09
CA SER A 676 -11.37 -2.58 26.43
C SER A 676 -11.73 -2.93 24.99
N ASP A 677 -12.93 -2.52 24.63
CA ASP A 677 -13.54 -2.61 23.32
C ASP A 677 -12.80 -1.64 22.39
N VAL A 678 -11.58 -2.02 21.94
CA VAL A 678 -10.70 -1.13 21.16
C VAL A 678 -10.56 -1.52 19.69
N ILE A 679 -11.24 -2.57 19.23
CA ILE A 679 -11.10 -3.03 17.84
C ILE A 679 -12.20 -2.46 16.92
N PHE A 680 -13.30 -1.94 17.47
CA PHE A 680 -14.33 -1.21 16.70
C PHE A 680 -14.13 0.32 16.67
N ALA A 681 -13.05 0.85 17.23
CA ALA A 681 -12.81 2.30 17.30
C ALA A 681 -12.40 2.94 15.96
N ASN A 682 -12.00 2.15 14.96
CA ASN A 682 -11.55 2.67 13.66
C ASN A 682 -12.37 2.05 12.54
N GLY A 683 -13.61 2.54 12.37
CA GLY A 683 -14.44 2.24 11.21
C GLY A 683 -13.59 2.18 9.94
N PHE A 684 -13.76 1.08 9.20
CA PHE A 684 -13.00 0.67 8.02
C PHE A 684 -12.37 1.83 7.21
N GLY A 685 -11.05 1.92 7.26
CA GLY A 685 -10.15 2.53 6.27
C GLY A 685 -8.92 1.63 6.17
N ASP A 686 -8.33 1.31 5.02
CA ASP A 686 -8.19 2.05 3.77
C ASP A 686 -8.85 1.40 2.54
#